data_AF-A0A7J7K7A4-F1
#
_entry.id   AF-A0A7J7K7A4-F1
#
_cell.length_a   1.000
_cell.length_b   1.000
_cell.length_c   1.000
_cell.angle_alpha   90.00
_cell.angle_beta   90.00
_cell.angle_gamma   90.00
#
_symmetry.space_group_name_H-M   'P 1'
#
loop_
_entity.id
_entity.type
_entity.pdbx_description
1 polymer ?
#
loop_
_entity_poly.entity_id
_entity_poly.type
_entity_poly.pdbx_seq_one_letter_code
_entity_poly.pdbx_strand_id
1 'polypeptide(L)'
;MGNCQTTKTHKVVVTTGDKKSGGATDINVHLTLTDVKDSVSNEIKLTSVWNNDFRKGQQEQFNLDLPGLTKIKEISVRRDEAGAKDDWFVDRVEITCITDNSKPSIFPFHRWIHADTKLSLVEFDTTLPQFEKHPEQREKELKQKREKYILVSKILGAPRQVEILPEDEQFSYAYEFDIAKEYASQLIKTTLIDWTTPEFDSLQDMKDIFKKCNIKVPSGIKDWRLDESFGNQKLCGCNPGIIQLCTQIPDYFAVTADLVEPFLEGKTLQTTLSQKRLYMIDLRYLSEVECPRSCVLPGPTCLLYVKDSKDLVPVAIQLMPKPGSDNPVFTPADPEYTWMAAKMWFNFAETADHESASHLGHTHLLIESVAVCTHRELSPSHPMFRLLAPHFLYVMPINDGAIRSLVSTDGWIEKTMSIGRVGMFNIIRLKWAEWNLQEDGNFVKNLKRRGVDDVSALPNYHYRDDGLLIWRAIENYVRKVVNTVYDQPQKLSADTEIEAWREALIKDAEFKGIVDKFSTNEDLIEVLTVFIFITSAVHASLNFGQYDIYGFPPNYPTVMNHTKWPTTKEPLDEDYIVKSLPPKRQALDIIFILKVLSERGTNSLGDYTWRYAYGPLLEPALNEFRAELADVAATVDARNKRRERPYDYLHPREIPNSISI
;
A
#
# COMPACT_ATOMS: atom_id res chain seq x y z
N MET A 1 26.73 -46.76 -41.04
CA MET A 1 26.08 -45.51 -41.46
C MET A 1 25.83 -44.71 -40.20
N GLY A 2 26.60 -43.64 -39.97
CA GLY A 2 26.45 -42.80 -38.79
C GLY A 2 25.20 -41.93 -38.95
N ASN A 3 24.32 -41.95 -37.95
CA ASN A 3 23.22 -41.00 -37.86
C ASN A 3 23.81 -39.60 -37.71
N CYS A 4 23.86 -38.85 -38.81
CA CYS A 4 24.15 -37.43 -38.79
C CYS A 4 22.96 -36.75 -38.10
N GLN A 5 23.06 -36.52 -36.78
CA GLN A 5 22.09 -35.71 -36.07
C GLN A 5 22.13 -34.32 -36.71
N THR A 6 21.02 -33.87 -37.28
CA THR A 6 20.88 -32.51 -37.80
C THR A 6 21.18 -31.51 -36.69
N THR A 7 22.24 -30.72 -36.85
CA THR A 7 22.61 -29.64 -35.95
C THR A 7 21.49 -28.62 -35.90
N LYS A 8 20.99 -28.30 -34.71
CA LYS A 8 19.96 -27.26 -34.51
C LYS A 8 20.60 -26.05 -33.84
N THR A 9 20.37 -24.87 -34.42
CA THR A 9 20.89 -23.61 -33.88
C THR A 9 19.89 -23.06 -32.87
N HIS A 10 20.37 -22.76 -31.67
CA HIS A 10 19.59 -22.19 -30.58
C HIS A 10 20.05 -20.76 -30.31
N LYS A 11 19.12 -19.81 -30.39
CA LYS A 11 19.34 -18.43 -29.95
C LYS A 11 19.11 -18.35 -28.45
N VAL A 12 20.14 -17.98 -27.70
CA VAL A 12 20.08 -17.71 -26.27
C VAL A 12 20.16 -16.21 -26.07
N VAL A 13 19.17 -15.63 -25.38
CA VAL A 13 19.16 -14.22 -24.98
C VAL A 13 19.22 -14.17 -23.46
N VAL A 14 20.24 -13.53 -22.92
CA VAL A 14 20.43 -13.31 -21.49
C VAL A 14 20.12 -11.86 -21.19
N THR A 15 19.23 -11.60 -20.22
CA THR A 15 18.93 -10.25 -19.73
C THR A 15 19.52 -10.09 -18.33
N THR A 16 20.45 -9.15 -18.16
CA THR A 16 20.95 -8.73 -16.85
C THR A 16 19.97 -7.74 -16.24
N GLY A 17 19.58 -7.92 -14.98
CA GLY A 17 18.64 -7.01 -14.34
C GLY A 17 19.26 -5.66 -13.97
N ASP A 18 18.42 -4.73 -13.52
CA ASP A 18 18.77 -3.33 -13.26
C ASP A 18 18.94 -2.99 -11.77
N LYS A 19 19.20 -4.00 -10.91
CA LYS A 19 19.56 -3.79 -9.50
C LYS A 19 20.83 -2.93 -9.37
N LYS A 20 21.01 -2.17 -8.27
CA LYS A 20 22.12 -1.21 -8.10
C LYS A 20 23.50 -1.82 -8.36
N SER A 21 23.74 -3.05 -7.91
CA SER A 21 24.99 -3.79 -8.16
C SER A 21 24.79 -4.98 -9.11
N GLY A 22 23.74 -4.98 -9.94
CA GLY A 22 23.31 -6.17 -10.70
C GLY A 22 24.13 -6.52 -11.94
N GLY A 23 25.04 -5.65 -12.37
CA GLY A 23 25.92 -5.89 -13.52
C GLY A 23 27.20 -6.59 -13.11
N ALA A 24 27.84 -7.27 -14.06
CA ALA A 24 29.11 -7.94 -13.82
C ALA A 24 30.05 -7.78 -15.02
N THR A 25 31.30 -7.37 -14.79
CA THR A 25 32.28 -7.13 -15.85
C THR A 25 33.34 -8.24 -15.86
N ASP A 26 33.80 -8.66 -17.04
CA ASP A 26 34.85 -9.66 -17.24
C ASP A 26 34.57 -11.02 -16.58
N ILE A 27 33.29 -11.42 -16.45
CA ILE A 27 32.89 -12.72 -15.91
C ILE A 27 32.81 -13.79 -16.98
N ASN A 28 33.12 -15.05 -16.64
CA ASN A 28 32.84 -16.18 -17.51
C ASN A 28 31.53 -16.86 -17.08
N VAL A 29 30.60 -16.94 -18.01
CA VAL A 29 29.30 -17.57 -17.81
C VAL A 29 29.25 -18.87 -18.61
N HIS A 30 28.80 -19.93 -17.95
CA HIS A 30 28.72 -21.28 -18.45
C HIS A 30 27.25 -21.73 -18.44
N LEU A 31 26.80 -22.34 -19.52
CA LEU A 31 25.42 -22.76 -19.72
C LEU A 31 25.36 -24.27 -20.01
N THR A 32 24.45 -24.96 -19.32
CA THR A 32 24.06 -26.35 -19.63
C THR A 32 22.57 -26.36 -19.94
N LEU A 33 22.18 -27.13 -20.96
CA LEU A 33 20.82 -27.15 -21.50
C LEU A 33 20.27 -28.57 -21.46
N THR A 34 19.04 -28.73 -20.97
CA THR A 34 18.32 -30.01 -20.98
C THR A 34 17.03 -29.87 -21.76
N ASP A 35 16.85 -30.70 -22.79
CA ASP A 35 15.67 -30.67 -23.64
C ASP A 35 14.50 -31.49 -23.10
N VAL A 36 13.34 -31.38 -23.75
CA VAL A 36 12.12 -32.12 -23.36
C VAL A 36 12.30 -33.64 -23.35
N LYS A 37 13.29 -34.18 -24.06
CA LYS A 37 13.64 -35.61 -24.12
C LYS A 37 14.73 -36.01 -23.11
N ASP A 38 15.06 -35.13 -22.16
CA ASP A 38 16.11 -35.33 -21.16
C ASP A 38 17.52 -35.49 -21.75
N SER A 39 17.72 -35.02 -22.99
CA SER A 39 19.07 -34.91 -23.56
C SER A 39 19.75 -33.66 -23.00
N VAL A 40 21.01 -33.79 -22.59
CA VAL A 40 21.78 -32.73 -21.92
C VAL A 40 22.95 -32.29 -22.80
N SER A 41 23.17 -30.98 -22.94
CA SER A 41 24.35 -30.45 -23.62
C SER A 41 25.63 -30.66 -22.81
N ASN A 42 26.78 -30.53 -23.46
CA ASN A 42 28.01 -30.20 -22.73
C ASN A 42 27.88 -28.82 -22.07
N GLU A 43 28.74 -28.53 -21.10
CA GLU A 43 28.84 -27.17 -20.55
C GLU A 43 29.44 -26.23 -21.61
N ILE A 44 28.75 -25.12 -21.87
CA ILE A 44 29.09 -24.18 -22.94
C ILE A 44 29.43 -22.83 -22.32
N LYS A 45 30.64 -22.35 -22.55
CA LYS A 45 31.01 -20.98 -22.19
C LYS A 45 30.33 -20.00 -23.15
N LEU A 46 29.60 -19.04 -22.60
CA LEU A 46 28.99 -17.95 -23.36
C LEU A 46 30.06 -16.92 -23.71
N THR A 47 30.36 -16.79 -25.01
CA THR A 47 31.34 -15.83 -25.53
C THR A 47 30.68 -14.92 -26.57
N SER A 48 30.70 -13.61 -26.31
CA SER A 48 30.27 -12.57 -27.24
C SER A 48 31.45 -12.11 -28.11
N VAL A 49 31.13 -11.61 -29.31
CA VAL A 49 32.11 -11.09 -30.28
C VAL A 49 32.55 -9.65 -29.96
N TRP A 50 31.84 -8.96 -29.06
CA TRP A 50 31.95 -7.51 -28.83
C TRP A 50 32.32 -7.12 -27.37
N ASN A 51 33.03 -8.00 -26.65
CA ASN A 51 33.27 -8.03 -25.19
C ASN A 51 32.06 -8.50 -24.36
N ASN A 52 32.35 -9.25 -23.28
CA ASN A 52 31.40 -9.85 -22.32
C ASN A 52 31.27 -8.93 -21.09
N ASP A 53 30.41 -7.91 -21.14
CA ASP A 53 30.31 -6.97 -20.03
C ASP A 53 29.05 -7.14 -19.18
N PHE A 54 28.17 -8.10 -19.48
CA PHE A 54 26.90 -8.44 -18.79
C PHE A 54 26.30 -7.26 -18.03
N ARG A 55 26.21 -6.11 -18.72
CA ARG A 55 26.04 -4.83 -18.05
C ARG A 55 24.62 -4.75 -17.52
N LYS A 56 24.47 -4.06 -16.39
CA LYS A 56 23.19 -3.78 -15.76
C LYS A 56 22.15 -3.32 -16.79
N GLY A 57 20.99 -3.98 -16.83
CA GLY A 57 19.87 -3.67 -17.72
C GLY A 57 20.09 -3.98 -19.21
N GLN A 58 21.18 -4.64 -19.59
CA GLN A 58 21.46 -4.99 -20.99
C GLN A 58 21.00 -6.41 -21.34
N GLN A 59 20.81 -6.63 -22.64
CA GLN A 59 20.56 -7.94 -23.22
C GLN A 59 21.75 -8.38 -24.07
N GLU A 60 22.15 -9.62 -23.91
CA GLU A 60 23.20 -10.25 -24.72
C GLU A 60 22.64 -11.47 -25.44
N GLN A 61 23.05 -11.64 -26.70
CA GLN A 61 22.58 -12.72 -27.56
C GLN A 61 23.73 -13.64 -27.97
N PHE A 62 23.50 -14.94 -27.86
CA PHE A 62 24.42 -16.00 -28.27
C PHE A 62 23.70 -16.97 -29.21
N ASN A 63 24.38 -17.43 -30.26
CA ASN A 63 23.89 -18.48 -31.14
C ASN A 63 24.70 -19.74 -30.88
N LEU A 64 24.04 -20.81 -30.44
CA LEU A 64 24.67 -22.07 -30.06
C LEU A 64 24.22 -23.18 -31.00
N ASP A 65 25.17 -23.85 -31.64
CA ASP A 65 24.90 -25.01 -32.48
C ASP A 65 24.91 -26.28 -31.62
N LEU A 66 23.72 -26.85 -31.42
CA LEU A 66 23.48 -27.94 -30.47
C LEU A 66 22.90 -29.15 -31.20
N PRO A 67 23.73 -30.16 -31.54
CA PRO A 67 23.27 -31.37 -32.20
C PRO A 67 22.24 -32.12 -31.35
N GLY A 68 21.10 -32.46 -31.95
CA GLY A 68 20.12 -33.35 -31.33
C GLY A 68 19.20 -32.72 -30.27
N LEU A 69 19.55 -31.57 -29.69
CA LEU A 69 18.70 -30.89 -28.70
C LEU A 69 17.47 -30.26 -29.36
N THR A 70 16.32 -30.45 -28.71
CA THR A 70 15.02 -29.90 -29.12
C THR A 70 14.59 -28.77 -28.18
N LYS A 71 13.28 -28.56 -27.96
CA LYS A 71 12.78 -27.53 -27.03
C LYS A 71 13.42 -27.74 -25.65
N ILE A 72 14.00 -26.68 -25.09
CA ILE A 72 14.67 -26.72 -23.79
C ILE A 72 13.63 -26.62 -22.68
N LYS A 73 13.69 -27.50 -21.68
CA LYS A 73 12.81 -27.49 -20.50
C LYS A 73 13.51 -27.07 -19.21
N GLU A 74 14.83 -27.10 -19.20
CA GLU A 74 15.64 -26.83 -18.02
C GLU A 74 17.04 -26.35 -18.44
N ILE A 75 17.58 -25.42 -17.66
CA ILE A 75 18.94 -24.89 -17.87
C ILE A 75 19.69 -24.83 -16.56
N SER A 76 21.01 -24.87 -16.65
CA SER A 76 21.90 -24.47 -15.57
C SER A 76 22.83 -23.37 -16.02
N VAL A 77 22.93 -22.32 -15.23
CA VAL A 77 23.87 -21.21 -15.44
C VAL A 77 24.88 -21.24 -14.30
N ARG A 78 26.16 -21.33 -14.65
CA ARG A 78 27.28 -21.24 -13.71
C ARG A 78 28.15 -20.04 -14.04
N ARG A 79 28.63 -19.37 -13.01
CA ARG A 79 29.71 -18.38 -13.12
C ARG A 79 30.97 -18.94 -12.46
N ASP A 80 32.13 -18.73 -13.06
CA ASP A 80 33.43 -19.02 -12.41
C ASP A 80 33.89 -17.87 -11.49
N GLU A 81 35.15 -17.91 -11.08
CA GLU A 81 35.75 -16.88 -10.21
C GLU A 81 36.33 -15.68 -11.00
N ALA A 82 36.17 -15.63 -12.33
CA ALA A 82 36.68 -14.52 -13.12
C ALA A 82 35.87 -13.23 -12.88
N GLY A 83 36.54 -12.10 -13.15
CA GLY A 83 36.02 -10.75 -12.90
C GLY A 83 36.27 -10.27 -11.48
N ALA A 84 36.27 -8.94 -11.29
CA ALA A 84 36.46 -8.34 -9.98
C ALA A 84 35.17 -8.45 -9.15
N LYS A 85 35.02 -9.52 -8.35
CA LYS A 85 34.12 -9.62 -7.17
C LYS A 85 32.66 -9.08 -7.26
N ASP A 86 32.04 -9.06 -8.43
CA ASP A 86 30.62 -8.67 -8.53
C ASP A 86 29.72 -9.91 -8.63
N ASP A 87 28.74 -10.05 -7.74
CA ASP A 87 27.63 -10.98 -7.97
C ASP A 87 26.82 -10.52 -9.19
N TRP A 88 26.27 -11.44 -9.98
CA TRP A 88 25.57 -11.08 -11.21
C TRP A 88 24.07 -11.31 -11.08
N PHE A 89 23.26 -10.25 -11.19
CA PHE A 89 21.81 -10.38 -11.10
C PHE A 89 21.19 -10.66 -12.46
N VAL A 90 20.70 -11.88 -12.65
CA VAL A 90 20.04 -12.29 -13.90
C VAL A 90 18.55 -12.06 -13.79
N ASP A 91 17.99 -11.28 -14.74
CA ASP A 91 16.55 -11.11 -14.88
C ASP A 91 15.95 -12.40 -15.46
N ARG A 92 16.35 -12.74 -16.68
CA ARG A 92 15.88 -13.94 -17.38
C ARG A 92 16.84 -14.43 -18.46
N VAL A 93 16.64 -15.68 -18.85
CA VAL A 93 17.24 -16.30 -20.04
C VAL A 93 16.12 -16.80 -20.95
N GLU A 94 16.20 -16.49 -22.24
CA GLU A 94 15.24 -16.90 -23.27
C GLU A 94 15.94 -17.73 -24.33
N ILE A 95 15.40 -18.91 -24.66
CA ILE A 95 16.03 -19.84 -25.60
C ILE A 95 15.05 -20.20 -26.70
N THR A 96 15.43 -19.94 -27.95
CA THR A 96 14.63 -20.25 -29.13
C THR A 96 15.39 -21.21 -30.05
N CYS A 97 14.77 -22.35 -30.41
CA CYS A 97 15.30 -23.19 -31.47
C CYS A 97 14.98 -22.53 -32.82
N ILE A 98 15.98 -21.92 -33.46
CA ILE A 98 15.79 -21.16 -34.71
C ILE A 98 15.34 -22.11 -35.83
N THR A 99 15.92 -23.31 -35.86
CA THR A 99 15.66 -24.33 -36.88
C THR A 99 14.21 -24.84 -36.88
N ASP A 100 13.56 -24.86 -35.72
CA ASP A 100 12.19 -25.39 -35.55
C ASP A 100 11.11 -24.29 -35.51
N ASN A 101 11.49 -23.01 -35.59
CA ASN A 101 10.60 -21.85 -35.38
C ASN A 101 9.73 -21.99 -34.11
N SER A 102 10.32 -22.53 -33.04
CA SER A 102 9.59 -22.82 -31.79
C SER A 102 9.27 -21.55 -31.01
N LYS A 103 8.22 -21.58 -30.18
CA LYS A 103 8.08 -20.56 -29.13
C LYS A 103 9.32 -20.57 -28.22
N PRO A 104 9.80 -19.41 -27.74
CA PRO A 104 10.92 -19.37 -26.81
C PRO A 104 10.60 -20.10 -25.51
N SER A 105 11.55 -20.87 -24.99
CA SER A 105 11.57 -21.30 -23.59
C SER A 105 12.10 -20.17 -22.73
N ILE A 106 11.38 -19.82 -21.65
CA ILE A 106 11.69 -18.67 -20.81
C ILE A 106 12.07 -19.15 -19.41
N PHE A 107 13.17 -18.62 -18.87
CA PHE A 107 13.71 -18.95 -17.56
C PHE A 107 13.89 -17.65 -16.74
N PRO A 108 12.90 -17.24 -15.95
CA PRO A 108 12.97 -16.02 -15.15
C PRO A 108 13.81 -16.25 -13.90
N PHE A 109 15.08 -15.87 -13.95
CA PHE A 109 16.01 -16.09 -12.85
C PHE A 109 15.63 -15.27 -11.63
N HIS A 110 15.53 -13.96 -11.79
CA HIS A 110 15.38 -12.98 -10.71
C HIS A 110 16.28 -13.30 -9.49
N ARG A 111 17.53 -13.70 -9.76
CA ARG A 111 18.48 -14.20 -8.77
C ARG A 111 19.87 -13.66 -9.03
N TRP A 112 20.62 -13.54 -7.94
CA TRP A 112 22.06 -13.35 -7.98
C TRP A 112 22.77 -14.67 -8.27
N ILE A 113 23.68 -14.67 -9.22
CA ILE A 113 24.62 -15.75 -9.49
C ILE A 113 25.98 -15.32 -8.92
N HIS A 114 26.32 -15.91 -7.79
CA HIS A 114 27.58 -15.65 -7.09
C HIS A 114 28.76 -16.33 -7.81
N ALA A 115 29.98 -15.86 -7.55
CA ALA A 115 31.20 -16.51 -8.04
C ALA A 115 31.24 -17.99 -7.60
N ASP A 116 31.66 -18.85 -8.53
CA ASP A 116 31.71 -20.31 -8.37
C ASP A 116 30.37 -20.97 -7.96
N THR A 117 29.24 -20.35 -8.33
CA THR A 117 27.91 -20.95 -8.11
C THR A 117 27.24 -21.33 -9.41
N LYS A 118 26.49 -22.42 -9.34
CA LYS A 118 25.64 -22.94 -10.40
C LYS A 118 24.20 -22.89 -9.91
N LEU A 119 23.32 -22.28 -10.70
CA LEU A 119 21.88 -22.31 -10.49
C LEU A 119 21.20 -23.04 -11.64
N SER A 120 20.25 -23.91 -11.32
CA SER A 120 19.47 -24.65 -12.30
C SER A 120 17.99 -24.29 -12.16
N LEU A 121 17.34 -24.00 -13.29
CA LEU A 121 15.95 -23.60 -13.35
C LEU A 121 15.21 -24.39 -14.43
N VAL A 122 13.95 -24.70 -14.15
CA VAL A 122 12.99 -25.23 -15.13
C VAL A 122 12.29 -24.08 -15.85
N GLU A 123 11.68 -24.37 -17.01
CA GLU A 123 10.91 -23.37 -17.79
C GLU A 123 9.88 -22.69 -16.88
N PHE A 124 9.84 -21.35 -16.91
CA PHE A 124 9.02 -20.44 -16.10
C PHE A 124 9.34 -20.36 -14.61
N ASP A 125 10.13 -21.27 -14.06
CA ASP A 125 10.59 -21.27 -12.67
C ASP A 125 9.47 -21.01 -11.65
N THR A 126 8.45 -21.86 -11.72
CA THR A 126 7.22 -21.84 -10.89
C THR A 126 6.92 -23.24 -10.39
N THR A 127 7.51 -23.62 -9.25
CA THR A 127 7.49 -24.99 -8.72
C THR A 127 7.23 -25.01 -7.21
N LEU A 128 6.35 -25.92 -6.77
CA LEU A 128 6.11 -26.21 -5.34
C LEU A 128 7.26 -27.05 -4.75
N PRO A 129 7.57 -26.94 -3.45
CA PRO A 129 8.73 -27.61 -2.86
C PRO A 129 8.72 -29.14 -3.04
N GLN A 130 7.55 -29.77 -2.97
CA GLN A 130 7.39 -31.22 -3.17
C GLN A 130 7.64 -31.70 -4.62
N PHE A 131 7.75 -30.79 -5.58
CA PHE A 131 8.06 -31.08 -6.98
C PHE A 131 9.40 -30.49 -7.43
N GLU A 132 10.19 -29.96 -6.48
CA GLU A 132 11.48 -29.35 -6.77
C GLU A 132 12.48 -30.40 -7.27
N LYS A 133 13.17 -30.08 -8.37
CA LYS A 133 14.24 -30.94 -8.93
C LYS A 133 15.59 -30.67 -8.27
N HIS A 134 15.80 -29.47 -7.74
CA HIS A 134 17.04 -29.02 -7.12
C HIS A 134 16.81 -28.61 -5.65
N PRO A 135 16.37 -29.54 -4.76
CA PRO A 135 15.96 -29.19 -3.40
C PRO A 135 17.08 -28.58 -2.56
N GLU A 136 18.34 -28.98 -2.76
CA GLU A 136 19.49 -28.41 -2.07
C GLU A 136 19.74 -26.95 -2.44
N GLN A 137 19.55 -26.58 -3.71
CA GLN A 137 19.65 -25.20 -4.17
C GLN A 137 18.55 -24.35 -3.51
N ARG A 138 17.31 -24.85 -3.55
CA ARG A 138 16.15 -24.18 -2.97
C ARG A 138 16.31 -23.93 -1.46
N GLU A 139 16.78 -24.93 -0.72
CA GLU A 139 17.03 -24.79 0.72
C GLU A 139 18.18 -23.80 1.00
N LYS A 140 19.25 -23.81 0.19
CA LYS A 140 20.33 -22.83 0.29
C LYS A 140 19.83 -21.40 0.05
N GLU A 141 19.01 -21.19 -0.98
CA GLU A 141 18.40 -19.89 -1.28
C GLU A 141 17.54 -19.39 -0.11
N LEU A 142 16.67 -20.25 0.42
CA LEU A 142 15.83 -19.91 1.58
C LEU A 142 16.67 -19.59 2.82
N LYS A 143 17.71 -20.37 3.09
CA LYS A 143 18.64 -20.10 4.20
C LYS A 143 19.28 -18.72 4.08
N GLN A 144 19.80 -18.37 2.90
CA GLN A 144 20.38 -17.05 2.65
C GLN A 144 19.34 -15.93 2.82
N LYS A 145 18.10 -16.15 2.38
CA LYS A 145 17.02 -15.19 2.61
C LYS A 145 16.69 -15.04 4.10
N ARG A 146 16.65 -16.11 4.88
CA ARG A 146 16.43 -16.06 6.35
C ARG A 146 17.54 -15.30 7.09
N GLU A 147 18.77 -15.34 6.59
CA GLU A 147 19.92 -14.59 7.12
C GLU A 147 19.89 -13.11 6.71
N LYS A 148 19.34 -12.77 5.54
CA LYS A 148 19.30 -11.40 5.00
C LYS A 148 18.05 -10.61 5.42
N TYR A 149 16.91 -11.28 5.54
CA TYR A 149 15.61 -10.66 5.81
C TYR A 149 15.23 -10.97 7.26
N ILE A 150 15.71 -10.16 8.20
CA ILE A 150 15.50 -10.33 9.64
C ILE A 150 14.46 -9.33 10.12
N LEU A 151 13.43 -9.79 10.84
CA LEU A 151 12.44 -8.92 11.47
C LEU A 151 12.94 -8.40 12.81
N VAL A 152 12.77 -7.11 13.06
CA VAL A 152 13.00 -6.45 14.36
C VAL A 152 11.90 -5.44 14.64
N SER A 153 11.76 -5.02 15.90
CA SER A 153 10.85 -3.93 16.27
C SER A 153 11.65 -2.62 16.31
N LYS A 154 11.66 -1.87 15.21
CA LYS A 154 12.24 -0.50 15.19
C LYS A 154 11.32 0.49 15.88
N ILE A 155 10.02 0.22 15.85
CA ILE A 155 8.97 0.95 16.58
C ILE A 155 8.32 -0.05 17.55
N LEU A 156 8.48 0.19 18.85
CA LEU A 156 8.04 -0.75 19.89
C LEU A 156 6.52 -0.97 19.85
N GLY A 157 6.10 -2.23 19.68
CA GLY A 157 4.69 -2.61 19.65
C GLY A 157 3.95 -2.29 18.34
N ALA A 158 4.66 -1.84 17.30
CA ALA A 158 4.17 -1.76 15.93
C ALA A 158 4.44 -3.08 15.17
N PRO A 159 3.88 -3.28 13.95
CA PRO A 159 4.34 -4.35 13.06
C PRO A 159 5.86 -4.31 12.92
N ARG A 160 6.52 -5.46 12.72
CA ARG A 160 7.99 -5.53 12.70
C ARG A 160 8.56 -5.15 11.34
N GLN A 161 9.70 -4.49 11.36
CA GLN A 161 10.40 -4.01 10.16
C GLN A 161 11.61 -4.88 9.85
N VAL A 162 12.13 -4.77 8.63
CA VAL A 162 13.42 -5.36 8.30
C VAL A 162 14.53 -4.67 9.10
N GLU A 163 15.48 -5.43 9.65
CA GLU A 163 16.58 -4.89 10.46
C GLU A 163 17.47 -3.96 9.64
N ILE A 164 18.06 -4.49 8.58
CA ILE A 164 18.91 -3.80 7.62
C ILE A 164 18.23 -3.91 6.26
N LEU A 165 18.07 -2.79 5.57
CA LEU A 165 17.49 -2.76 4.23
C LEU A 165 18.30 -3.68 3.29
N PRO A 166 17.71 -4.78 2.77
CA PRO A 166 18.40 -5.68 1.87
C PRO A 166 18.76 -4.98 0.57
N GLU A 167 19.96 -5.21 0.04
CA GLU A 167 20.40 -4.59 -1.21
C GLU A 167 19.46 -4.87 -2.40
N ASP A 168 18.82 -6.04 -2.40
CA ASP A 168 17.85 -6.44 -3.42
C ASP A 168 16.65 -5.50 -3.47
N GLU A 169 16.31 -4.87 -2.35
CA GLU A 169 15.08 -4.11 -2.18
C GLU A 169 15.29 -2.60 -2.36
N GLN A 170 16.53 -2.14 -2.55
CA GLN A 170 16.81 -0.72 -2.74
C GLN A 170 16.08 -0.16 -3.97
N PHE A 171 15.74 1.14 -3.91
CA PHE A 171 15.26 1.88 -5.06
C PHE A 171 16.21 1.73 -6.25
N SER A 172 15.66 1.72 -7.47
CA SER A 172 16.48 1.93 -8.65
C SER A 172 17.10 3.34 -8.62
N TYR A 173 18.25 3.51 -9.28
CA TYR A 173 18.93 4.81 -9.33
C TYR A 173 18.06 5.90 -9.94
N ALA A 174 17.32 5.57 -11.02
CA ALA A 174 16.41 6.51 -11.67
C ALA A 174 15.30 6.97 -10.70
N TYR A 175 14.68 6.01 -10.00
CA TYR A 175 13.62 6.31 -9.06
C TYR A 175 14.09 7.20 -7.89
N GLU A 176 15.24 6.88 -7.30
CA GLU A 176 15.84 7.67 -6.22
C GLU A 176 16.19 9.10 -6.68
N PHE A 177 16.71 9.25 -7.90
CA PHE A 177 17.02 10.55 -8.48
C PHE A 177 15.77 11.40 -8.70
N ASP A 178 14.69 10.81 -9.23
CA ASP A 178 13.44 11.51 -9.50
C ASP A 178 12.80 12.03 -8.20
N ILE A 179 12.74 11.20 -7.14
CA ILE A 179 12.28 11.63 -5.81
C ILE A 179 13.13 12.78 -5.27
N ALA A 180 14.46 12.65 -5.31
CA ALA A 180 15.35 13.66 -4.76
C ALA A 180 15.22 15.01 -5.49
N LYS A 181 15.06 14.97 -6.81
CA LYS A 181 14.86 16.15 -7.66
C LYS A 181 13.54 16.85 -7.34
N GLU A 182 12.44 16.10 -7.25
CA GLU A 182 11.12 16.66 -6.99
C GLU A 182 11.06 17.26 -5.58
N TYR A 183 11.56 16.54 -4.58
CA TYR A 183 11.68 17.03 -3.22
C TYR A 183 12.46 18.35 -3.14
N ALA A 184 13.63 18.44 -3.77
CA ALA A 184 14.44 19.65 -3.80
C ALA A 184 13.71 20.82 -4.49
N SER A 185 13.04 20.55 -5.61
CA SER A 185 12.26 21.56 -6.34
C SER A 185 11.14 22.14 -5.48
N GLN A 186 10.35 21.27 -4.83
CA GLN A 186 9.23 21.69 -3.99
C GLN A 186 9.70 22.44 -2.72
N LEU A 187 10.86 22.06 -2.15
CA LEU A 187 11.40 22.73 -0.96
C LEU A 187 11.89 24.16 -1.27
N ILE A 188 12.56 24.35 -2.43
CA ILE A 188 12.98 25.66 -2.91
C ILE A 188 11.76 26.56 -3.14
N LYS A 189 10.72 26.03 -3.82
CA LYS A 189 9.47 26.75 -4.06
C LYS A 189 8.81 27.18 -2.74
N THR A 190 8.73 26.26 -1.78
CA THR A 190 8.14 26.49 -0.46
C THR A 190 8.87 27.61 0.30
N THR A 191 10.20 27.57 0.31
CA THR A 191 11.03 28.58 0.99
C THR A 191 10.91 29.96 0.35
N LEU A 192 10.84 30.02 -0.99
CA LEU A 192 10.65 31.28 -1.69
C LEU A 192 9.28 31.90 -1.37
N ILE A 193 8.22 31.10 -1.32
CA ILE A 193 6.87 31.57 -0.99
C ILE A 193 6.83 32.14 0.43
N ASP A 194 7.40 31.40 1.38
CA ASP A 194 7.47 31.79 2.79
C ASP A 194 8.13 33.17 2.97
N TRP A 195 9.23 33.43 2.26
CA TRP A 195 9.96 34.70 2.33
C TRP A 195 9.30 35.87 1.60
N THR A 196 8.49 35.60 0.57
CA THR A 196 7.95 36.63 -0.33
C THR A 196 6.50 36.99 -0.04
N THR A 197 5.84 36.29 0.89
CA THR A 197 4.43 36.50 1.23
C THR A 197 4.24 36.88 2.71
N PRO A 198 3.22 37.69 3.04
CA PRO A 198 2.92 38.07 4.43
C PRO A 198 2.42 36.87 5.24
N GLU A 199 2.39 37.01 6.56
CA GLU A 199 1.78 36.04 7.48
C GLU A 199 0.26 35.88 7.25
N PHE A 200 -0.30 34.82 7.82
CA PHE A 200 -1.74 34.55 7.74
C PHE A 200 -2.47 35.25 8.88
N ASP A 201 -3.21 36.31 8.55
CA ASP A 201 -4.05 37.04 9.50
C ASP A 201 -5.53 36.65 9.38
N SER A 202 -5.92 35.98 8.28
CA SER A 202 -7.29 35.55 8.01
C SER A 202 -7.36 34.18 7.32
N LEU A 203 -8.53 33.53 7.37
CA LEU A 203 -8.81 32.33 6.56
C LEU A 203 -8.70 32.62 5.05
N GLN A 204 -8.94 33.86 4.63
CA GLN A 204 -8.81 34.27 3.24
C GLN A 204 -7.35 34.30 2.79
N ASP A 205 -6.40 34.71 3.65
CA ASP A 205 -4.97 34.69 3.32
C ASP A 205 -4.48 33.26 3.07
N MET A 206 -4.89 32.32 3.92
CA MET A 206 -4.61 30.89 3.76
C MET A 206 -5.15 30.34 2.44
N LYS A 207 -6.30 30.83 1.96
CA LYS A 207 -6.89 30.42 0.68
C LYS A 207 -6.21 31.09 -0.51
N ASP A 208 -5.88 32.36 -0.37
CA ASP A 208 -5.29 33.16 -1.44
C ASP A 208 -3.89 32.71 -1.83
N ILE A 209 -3.14 32.12 -0.89
CA ILE A 209 -1.76 31.66 -1.13
C ILE A 209 -1.66 30.72 -2.33
N PHE A 210 -2.66 29.85 -2.55
CA PHE A 210 -2.66 28.90 -3.66
C PHE A 210 -2.67 29.62 -5.01
N LYS A 211 -3.55 30.61 -5.15
CA LYS A 211 -3.68 31.39 -6.38
C LYS A 211 -2.51 32.37 -6.54
N LYS A 212 -2.14 33.09 -5.48
CA LYS A 212 -1.07 34.10 -5.50
C LYS A 212 0.30 33.48 -5.82
N CYS A 213 0.55 32.26 -5.37
CA CYS A 213 1.86 31.59 -5.53
C CYS A 213 1.85 30.45 -6.56
N ASN A 214 0.78 30.33 -7.35
CA ASN A 214 0.62 29.28 -8.36
C ASN A 214 0.90 27.87 -7.79
N ILE A 215 0.30 27.58 -6.65
CA ILE A 215 0.26 26.25 -6.04
C ILE A 215 -1.02 25.57 -6.55
N LYS A 216 -0.98 24.26 -6.83
CA LYS A 216 -2.17 23.51 -7.21
C LYS A 216 -3.24 23.71 -6.13
N VAL A 217 -4.47 24.03 -6.50
CA VAL A 217 -5.54 24.23 -5.51
C VAL A 217 -6.04 22.85 -5.06
N PRO A 218 -5.96 22.48 -3.77
CA PRO A 218 -6.56 21.26 -3.24
C PRO A 218 -8.08 21.23 -3.48
N SER A 219 -8.63 20.08 -3.85
CA SER A 219 -10.07 19.96 -4.10
C SER A 219 -10.91 20.20 -2.83
N GLY A 220 -10.36 19.87 -1.66
CA GLY A 220 -10.95 20.08 -0.34
C GLY A 220 -11.12 21.56 0.04
N ILE A 221 -10.56 22.53 -0.70
CA ILE A 221 -10.89 23.95 -0.52
C ILE A 221 -12.33 24.24 -0.92
N LYS A 222 -12.87 23.49 -1.87
CA LYS A 222 -14.23 23.70 -2.35
C LYS A 222 -15.22 23.31 -1.23
N ASP A 223 -16.06 24.27 -0.85
CA ASP A 223 -17.16 24.08 0.09
C ASP A 223 -16.77 23.54 1.48
N TRP A 224 -15.51 23.72 1.91
CA TRP A 224 -14.97 23.16 3.16
C TRP A 224 -15.75 23.55 4.43
N ARG A 225 -16.46 24.69 4.39
CA ARG A 225 -17.31 25.15 5.50
C ARG A 225 -18.61 24.34 5.64
N LEU A 226 -19.10 23.73 4.57
CA LEU A 226 -20.39 23.01 4.54
C LEU A 226 -20.34 21.71 5.33
N ASP A 227 -21.46 21.35 5.95
CA ASP A 227 -21.62 20.10 6.69
C ASP A 227 -21.66 18.88 5.74
N GLU A 228 -22.20 19.05 4.53
CA GLU A 228 -22.15 18.04 3.47
C GLU A 228 -20.71 17.71 3.05
N SER A 229 -19.81 18.70 3.02
CA SER A 229 -18.39 18.47 2.74
C SER A 229 -17.72 17.66 3.84
N PHE A 230 -17.99 18.00 5.11
CA PHE A 230 -17.46 17.27 6.26
C PHE A 230 -17.94 15.82 6.28
N GLY A 231 -19.23 15.58 6.04
CA GLY A 231 -19.78 14.22 5.99
C GLY A 231 -19.27 13.43 4.77
N ASN A 232 -19.12 14.06 3.61
CA ASN A 232 -18.53 13.43 2.43
C ASN A 232 -17.09 12.94 2.70
N GLN A 233 -16.29 13.66 3.47
CA GLN A 233 -14.93 13.22 3.85
C GLN A 233 -14.94 11.90 4.61
N LYS A 234 -15.99 11.60 5.39
CA LYS A 234 -16.10 10.34 6.16
C LYS A 234 -16.36 9.13 5.28
N LEU A 235 -16.77 9.37 4.03
CA LEU A 235 -17.07 8.34 3.03
C LEU A 235 -16.03 8.27 1.91
N CYS A 236 -15.48 9.43 1.53
CA CYS A 236 -14.68 9.59 0.31
C CYS A 236 -13.39 10.40 0.54
N GLY A 237 -13.06 10.73 1.79
CA GLY A 237 -11.82 11.39 2.17
C GLY A 237 -10.67 10.41 2.40
N CYS A 238 -9.70 10.79 3.22
CA CYS A 238 -8.48 10.01 3.46
C CYS A 238 -8.62 8.91 4.52
N ASN A 239 -9.67 8.91 5.35
CA ASN A 239 -9.89 7.85 6.34
C ASN A 239 -11.31 7.25 6.24
N PRO A 240 -11.74 6.77 5.06
CA PRO A 240 -13.10 6.32 4.84
C PRO A 240 -13.42 5.00 5.56
N GLY A 241 -12.45 4.35 6.21
CA GLY A 241 -12.58 3.01 6.80
C GLY A 241 -13.18 2.95 8.20
N ILE A 242 -13.45 4.08 8.86
CA ILE A 242 -13.75 4.11 10.31
C ILE A 242 -15.21 4.40 10.68
N ILE A 243 -16.03 4.86 9.73
CA ILE A 243 -17.46 5.12 9.96
C ILE A 243 -18.25 3.82 10.17
N GLN A 244 -19.18 3.81 11.12
CA GLN A 244 -20.03 2.66 11.41
C GLN A 244 -21.49 3.06 11.64
N LEU A 245 -22.42 2.12 11.42
CA LEU A 245 -23.84 2.30 11.68
C LEU A 245 -24.08 2.51 13.18
N CYS A 246 -24.82 3.56 13.54
CA CYS A 246 -25.26 3.80 14.90
C CYS A 246 -26.62 3.12 15.11
N THR A 247 -26.63 2.02 15.89
CA THR A 247 -27.87 1.29 16.22
C THR A 247 -28.53 1.80 17.50
N GLN A 248 -27.77 2.47 18.36
CA GLN A 248 -28.21 3.14 19.56
C GLN A 248 -27.21 4.25 19.94
N ILE A 249 -27.70 5.31 20.58
CA ILE A 249 -26.82 6.34 21.16
C ILE A 249 -26.14 5.75 22.41
N PRO A 250 -24.80 5.70 22.48
CA PRO A 250 -24.12 5.19 23.67
C PRO A 250 -24.18 6.15 24.85
N ASP A 251 -24.21 5.63 26.08
CA ASP A 251 -24.34 6.42 27.32
C ASP A 251 -23.21 7.46 27.54
N TYR A 252 -22.03 7.23 26.96
CA TYR A 252 -20.90 8.16 27.03
C TYR A 252 -21.03 9.34 26.07
N PHE A 253 -21.98 9.30 25.13
CA PHE A 253 -22.23 10.34 24.16
C PHE A 253 -23.54 11.04 24.55
N ALA A 254 -23.45 12.23 25.15
CA ALA A 254 -24.59 12.92 25.78
C ALA A 254 -25.59 13.55 24.78
N VAL A 255 -25.82 12.88 23.65
CA VAL A 255 -26.84 13.24 22.67
C VAL A 255 -28.21 12.87 23.22
N THR A 256 -29.12 13.84 23.18
CA THR A 256 -30.55 13.65 23.50
C THR A 256 -31.38 13.87 22.25
N ALA A 257 -32.63 13.40 22.26
CA ALA A 257 -33.58 13.63 21.16
C ALA A 257 -33.71 15.12 20.83
N ASP A 258 -33.93 15.97 21.84
CA ASP A 258 -34.07 17.42 21.70
C ASP A 258 -32.86 18.08 21.02
N LEU A 259 -31.65 17.53 21.22
CA LEU A 259 -30.43 18.07 20.62
C LEU A 259 -30.33 17.79 19.12
N VAL A 260 -30.80 16.63 18.64
CA VAL A 260 -30.54 16.19 17.27
C VAL A 260 -31.76 16.17 16.36
N GLU A 261 -32.97 15.97 16.88
CA GLU A 261 -34.21 15.94 16.09
C GLU A 261 -34.44 17.17 15.19
N PRO A 262 -34.03 18.40 15.55
CA PRO A 262 -34.09 19.55 14.64
C PRO A 262 -33.35 19.34 13.30
N PHE A 263 -32.38 18.43 13.26
CA PHE A 263 -31.56 18.14 12.08
C PHE A 263 -31.97 16.85 11.34
N LEU A 264 -33.01 16.15 11.80
CA LEU A 264 -33.44 14.85 11.25
C LEU A 264 -34.64 14.96 10.28
N GLU A 265 -34.83 16.12 9.65
CA GLU A 265 -35.86 16.35 8.62
C GLU A 265 -37.28 15.97 9.10
N GLY A 266 -37.61 16.33 10.34
CA GLY A 266 -38.92 16.05 10.96
C GLY A 266 -39.11 14.62 11.48
N LYS A 267 -38.05 13.80 11.49
CA LYS A 267 -38.06 12.43 12.03
C LYS A 267 -37.60 12.42 13.49
N THR A 268 -38.15 11.50 14.29
CA THR A 268 -37.66 11.29 15.65
C THR A 268 -36.32 10.55 15.66
N LEU A 269 -35.53 10.71 16.72
CA LEU A 269 -34.26 10.00 16.91
C LEU A 269 -34.47 8.48 16.79
N GLN A 270 -35.49 7.95 17.46
CA GLN A 270 -35.81 6.52 17.44
C GLN A 270 -36.19 6.02 16.04
N THR A 271 -36.99 6.78 15.30
CA THR A 271 -37.35 6.44 13.91
C THR A 271 -36.11 6.39 13.04
N THR A 272 -35.21 7.36 13.21
CA THR A 272 -34.01 7.50 12.40
C THR A 272 -33.00 6.37 12.65
N LEU A 273 -32.82 5.95 13.91
CA LEU A 273 -32.07 4.73 14.27
C LEU A 273 -32.68 3.48 13.62
N SER A 274 -34.00 3.31 13.74
CA SER A 274 -34.70 2.14 13.16
C SER A 274 -34.59 2.05 11.64
N GLN A 275 -34.51 3.21 10.98
CA GLN A 275 -34.33 3.34 9.53
C GLN A 275 -32.86 3.21 9.09
N LYS A 276 -31.92 2.99 10.02
CA LYS A 276 -30.47 2.89 9.77
C LYS A 276 -29.89 4.14 9.10
N ARG A 277 -30.36 5.33 9.49
CA ARG A 277 -29.92 6.60 8.90
C ARG A 277 -28.92 7.36 9.75
N LEU A 278 -28.57 6.85 10.93
CA LEU A 278 -27.55 7.42 11.79
C LEU A 278 -26.29 6.58 11.77
N TYR A 279 -25.16 7.26 11.63
CA TYR A 279 -23.83 6.68 11.62
C TYR A 279 -22.96 7.41 12.62
N MET A 280 -21.88 6.78 13.05
CA MET A 280 -20.96 7.39 14.00
C MET A 280 -19.51 7.05 13.71
N ILE A 281 -18.64 7.93 14.20
CA ILE A 281 -17.21 7.70 14.33
C ILE A 281 -16.85 7.95 15.79
N ASP A 282 -16.15 7.00 16.40
CA ASP A 282 -15.75 7.02 17.80
C ASP A 282 -14.21 6.92 17.89
N LEU A 283 -13.58 8.02 18.28
CA LEU A 283 -12.13 8.16 18.44
C LEU A 283 -11.74 8.35 19.91
N ARG A 284 -12.57 7.92 20.87
CA ARG A 284 -12.35 8.16 22.30
C ARG A 284 -11.02 7.61 22.82
N TYR A 285 -10.52 6.51 22.24
CA TYR A 285 -9.24 5.92 22.62
C TYR A 285 -8.06 6.89 22.45
N LEU A 286 -8.16 7.88 21.55
CA LEU A 286 -7.11 8.89 21.36
C LEU A 286 -6.87 9.76 22.60
N SER A 287 -7.86 9.91 23.48
CA SER A 287 -7.69 10.66 24.74
C SER A 287 -6.75 9.96 25.74
N GLU A 288 -6.46 8.68 25.52
CA GLU A 288 -5.53 7.89 26.34
C GLU A 288 -4.11 7.88 25.75
N VAL A 289 -3.92 8.48 24.57
CA VAL A 289 -2.63 8.52 23.89
C VAL A 289 -1.76 9.62 24.49
N GLU A 290 -0.59 9.21 24.95
CA GLU A 290 0.45 10.15 25.37
C GLU A 290 1.14 10.77 24.15
N CYS A 291 1.15 12.11 24.11
CA CYS A 291 1.79 12.92 23.08
C CYS A 291 2.91 13.80 23.69
N PRO A 292 3.90 14.25 22.88
CA PRO A 292 4.97 15.10 23.34
C PRO A 292 4.51 16.58 23.52
N ARG A 293 5.39 17.40 24.13
CA ARG A 293 5.33 18.88 24.10
C ARG A 293 3.96 19.49 24.48
N SER A 294 3.28 18.94 25.48
CA SER A 294 1.97 19.41 25.98
C SER A 294 0.80 19.32 24.99
N CYS A 295 0.98 18.63 23.86
CA CYS A 295 -0.16 18.25 23.03
C CYS A 295 -1.05 17.27 23.81
N VAL A 296 -2.35 17.54 23.82
CA VAL A 296 -3.38 16.63 24.32
C VAL A 296 -4.32 16.35 23.16
N LEU A 297 -4.45 15.08 22.80
CA LEU A 297 -5.42 14.67 21.79
C LEU A 297 -6.84 14.71 22.36
N PRO A 298 -7.81 15.27 21.62
CA PRO A 298 -9.20 15.01 21.96
C PRO A 298 -9.51 13.53 21.72
N GLY A 299 -10.53 13.02 22.38
CA GLY A 299 -11.09 11.69 22.12
C GLY A 299 -12.54 11.82 21.66
N PRO A 300 -12.79 12.32 20.44
CA PRO A 300 -14.12 12.78 20.08
C PRO A 300 -15.04 11.64 19.61
N THR A 301 -16.34 11.90 19.65
CA THR A 301 -17.38 11.10 19.00
C THR A 301 -18.25 12.00 18.14
N CYS A 302 -18.53 11.59 16.91
CA CYS A 302 -19.38 12.31 15.97
C CYS A 302 -20.57 11.45 15.56
N LEU A 303 -21.77 12.04 15.59
CA LEU A 303 -23.00 11.47 15.04
C LEU A 303 -23.28 12.12 13.68
N LEU A 304 -23.55 11.30 12.68
CA LEU A 304 -23.87 11.72 11.33
C LEU A 304 -25.24 11.18 10.90
N TYR A 305 -25.95 11.95 10.09
CA TYR A 305 -27.26 11.63 9.56
C TYR A 305 -27.24 11.61 8.02
N VAL A 306 -27.84 10.57 7.44
CA VAL A 306 -28.09 10.50 5.99
C VAL A 306 -29.40 11.22 5.69
N LYS A 307 -29.34 12.36 4.99
CA LYS A 307 -30.47 13.20 4.57
C LYS A 307 -31.30 12.55 3.46
N ASP A 308 -32.51 13.05 3.24
CA ASP A 308 -33.36 12.63 2.11
C ASP A 308 -32.71 12.99 0.76
N SER A 309 -31.83 14.01 0.74
CA SER A 309 -30.96 14.35 -0.39
C SER A 309 -29.87 13.33 -0.69
N LYS A 310 -29.66 12.34 0.20
CA LYS A 310 -28.59 11.32 0.19
C LYS A 310 -27.22 11.83 0.67
N ASP A 311 -27.14 13.06 1.15
CA ASP A 311 -25.92 13.57 1.77
C ASP A 311 -25.79 13.06 3.19
N LEU A 312 -24.56 12.71 3.58
CA LEU A 312 -24.21 12.47 4.97
C LEU A 312 -23.79 13.81 5.59
N VAL A 313 -24.37 14.17 6.75
CA VAL A 313 -24.03 15.41 7.46
C VAL A 313 -23.80 15.15 8.95
N PRO A 314 -22.87 15.85 9.62
CA PRO A 314 -22.73 15.81 11.07
C PRO A 314 -23.93 16.48 11.75
N VAL A 315 -24.47 15.85 12.81
CA VAL A 315 -25.57 16.41 13.62
C VAL A 315 -25.18 16.62 15.08
N ALA A 316 -24.14 15.94 15.55
CA ALA A 316 -23.60 16.13 16.90
C ALA A 316 -22.12 15.76 16.97
N ILE A 317 -21.32 16.54 17.71
CA ILE A 317 -19.91 16.26 18.03
C ILE A 317 -19.69 16.47 19.52
N GLN A 318 -19.14 15.47 20.21
CA GLN A 318 -18.63 15.61 21.57
C GLN A 318 -17.11 15.42 21.52
N LEU A 319 -16.33 16.39 22.01
CA LEU A 319 -14.88 16.42 21.77
C LEU A 319 -14.08 15.55 22.74
N MET A 320 -14.64 15.27 23.92
CA MET A 320 -14.03 14.37 24.91
C MET A 320 -14.90 13.15 25.22
N PRO A 321 -14.31 12.04 25.70
CA PRO A 321 -15.04 10.79 25.93
C PRO A 321 -16.13 10.85 26.99
N LYS A 322 -16.00 11.75 27.98
CA LYS A 322 -16.89 11.81 29.15
C LYS A 322 -17.72 13.09 29.10
N PRO A 323 -19.06 13.01 29.20
CA PRO A 323 -19.90 14.19 29.31
C PRO A 323 -19.52 15.03 30.53
N GLY A 324 -19.60 16.35 30.40
CA GLY A 324 -19.27 17.30 31.47
C GLY A 324 -19.72 18.71 31.13
N SER A 325 -19.76 19.60 32.13
CA SER A 325 -20.09 21.01 31.93
C SER A 325 -19.08 21.74 31.02
N ASP A 326 -17.86 21.20 30.92
CA ASP A 326 -16.75 21.65 30.08
C ASP A 326 -16.55 20.80 28.81
N ASN A 327 -17.48 19.89 28.53
CA ASN A 327 -17.50 19.05 27.33
C ASN A 327 -18.94 18.91 26.81
N PRO A 328 -19.52 20.00 26.26
CA PRO A 328 -20.86 19.96 25.70
C PRO A 328 -20.90 19.16 24.40
N VAL A 329 -22.11 18.74 24.01
CA VAL A 329 -22.37 18.22 22.66
C VAL A 329 -22.61 19.40 21.72
N PHE A 330 -21.70 19.61 20.79
CA PHE A 330 -21.80 20.62 19.74
C PHE A 330 -22.73 20.14 18.62
N THR A 331 -23.49 21.06 18.03
CA THR A 331 -24.47 20.79 16.96
C THR A 331 -24.44 21.89 15.90
N PRO A 332 -25.02 21.67 14.70
CA PRO A 332 -25.10 22.70 13.67
C PRO A 332 -25.87 23.98 14.05
N ALA A 333 -26.63 23.99 15.17
CA ALA A 333 -27.31 25.19 15.67
C ALA A 333 -26.41 26.10 16.54
N ASP A 334 -25.22 25.64 16.91
CA ASP A 334 -24.26 26.46 17.66
C ASP A 334 -23.67 27.58 16.77
N PRO A 335 -23.10 28.66 17.34
CA PRO A 335 -22.53 29.76 16.56
C PRO A 335 -21.53 29.29 15.50
N GLU A 336 -21.49 29.95 14.33
CA GLU A 336 -20.75 29.49 13.14
C GLU A 336 -19.31 29.03 13.45
N TYR A 337 -18.51 29.89 14.08
CA TYR A 337 -17.11 29.58 14.40
C TYR A 337 -16.97 28.55 15.54
N THR A 338 -17.94 28.45 16.44
CA THR A 338 -17.98 27.43 17.49
C THR A 338 -18.22 26.04 16.89
N TRP A 339 -19.18 25.92 15.98
CA TRP A 339 -19.42 24.67 15.23
C TRP A 339 -18.24 24.32 14.31
N MET A 340 -17.67 25.33 13.65
CA MET A 340 -16.48 25.17 12.82
C MET A 340 -15.29 24.64 13.62
N ALA A 341 -15.03 25.19 14.81
CA ALA A 341 -13.98 24.71 15.69
C ALA A 341 -14.22 23.26 16.13
N ALA A 342 -15.45 22.88 16.48
CA ALA A 342 -15.77 21.49 16.84
C ALA A 342 -15.47 20.51 15.69
N LYS A 343 -15.83 20.86 14.45
CA LYS A 343 -15.49 20.06 13.26
C LYS A 343 -13.98 19.98 13.02
N MET A 344 -13.25 21.09 13.17
CA MET A 344 -11.78 21.11 13.03
C MET A 344 -11.08 20.24 14.07
N TRP A 345 -11.49 20.32 15.34
CA TRP A 345 -10.94 19.48 16.41
C TRP A 345 -11.25 18.00 16.22
N PHE A 346 -12.43 17.68 15.67
CA PHE A 346 -12.74 16.32 15.24
C PHE A 346 -11.79 15.83 14.13
N ASN A 347 -11.66 16.62 13.06
CA ASN A 347 -10.76 16.29 11.94
C ASN A 347 -9.30 16.18 12.41
N PHE A 348 -8.85 17.00 13.36
CA PHE A 348 -7.53 16.88 13.97
C PHE A 348 -7.30 15.52 14.64
N ALA A 349 -8.24 15.04 15.45
CA ALA A 349 -8.17 13.68 16.00
C ALA A 349 -8.17 12.62 14.89
N GLU A 350 -8.99 12.80 13.86
CA GLU A 350 -9.03 11.87 12.74
C GLU A 350 -7.74 11.86 11.92
N THR A 351 -7.02 12.99 11.78
CA THR A 351 -5.66 12.99 11.17
C THR A 351 -4.68 12.14 11.97
N ALA A 352 -4.77 12.19 13.30
CA ALA A 352 -3.90 11.43 14.17
C ALA A 352 -4.14 9.92 14.02
N ASP A 353 -5.41 9.49 13.97
CA ASP A 353 -5.78 8.11 13.68
C ASP A 353 -5.37 7.70 12.25
N HIS A 354 -5.70 8.51 11.25
CA HIS A 354 -5.42 8.23 9.85
C HIS A 354 -3.93 8.03 9.58
N GLU A 355 -3.09 9.04 9.83
CA GLU A 355 -1.67 8.99 9.48
C GLU A 355 -0.92 7.92 10.27
N SER A 356 -1.32 7.70 11.52
CA SER A 356 -0.66 6.76 12.41
C SER A 356 -1.16 5.34 12.17
N ALA A 357 -2.44 5.07 12.40
CA ALA A 357 -3.00 3.73 12.38
C ALA A 357 -3.34 3.28 10.95
N SER A 358 -4.31 3.92 10.31
CA SER A 358 -4.82 3.48 9.00
C SER A 358 -3.74 3.49 7.92
N HIS A 359 -2.89 4.52 7.90
CA HIS A 359 -1.86 4.72 6.89
C HIS A 359 -0.54 4.03 7.29
N LEU A 360 0.30 4.65 8.13
CA LEU A 360 1.64 4.12 8.43
C LEU A 360 1.59 2.71 9.06
N GLY A 361 0.74 2.50 10.06
CA GLY A 361 0.65 1.23 10.78
C GLY A 361 0.08 0.08 9.93
N HIS A 362 -1.13 0.25 9.41
CA HIS A 362 -1.91 -0.82 8.79
C HIS A 362 -1.68 -0.99 7.27
N THR A 363 -0.92 -0.10 6.61
CA THR A 363 -0.42 -0.36 5.25
C THR A 363 1.09 -0.56 5.26
N HIS A 364 1.87 0.51 5.46
CA HIS A 364 3.32 0.50 5.30
C HIS A 364 4.02 -0.55 6.15
N LEU A 365 3.93 -0.44 7.48
CA LEU A 365 4.68 -1.30 8.40
C LEU A 365 4.16 -2.75 8.35
N LEU A 366 2.83 -2.91 8.27
CA LEU A 366 2.18 -4.21 8.14
C LEU A 366 2.66 -4.97 6.90
N ILE A 367 2.62 -4.34 5.72
CA ILE A 367 3.02 -4.99 4.45
C ILE A 367 4.52 -5.24 4.39
N GLU A 368 5.35 -4.40 5.02
CA GLU A 368 6.77 -4.69 5.16
C GLU A 368 7.01 -6.00 5.92
N SER A 369 6.29 -6.24 7.04
CA SER A 369 6.37 -7.52 7.76
C SER A 369 6.00 -8.70 6.86
N VAL A 370 4.93 -8.58 6.06
CA VAL A 370 4.48 -9.61 5.11
C VAL A 370 5.55 -9.86 4.05
N ALA A 371 6.15 -8.81 3.48
CA ALA A 371 7.20 -8.92 2.48
C ALA A 371 8.42 -9.65 3.04
N VAL A 372 8.86 -9.31 4.26
CA VAL A 372 9.97 -9.99 4.93
C VAL A 372 9.65 -11.47 5.17
N CYS A 373 8.49 -11.82 5.74
CA CYS A 373 8.09 -13.22 5.91
C CYS A 373 8.05 -13.97 4.57
N THR A 374 7.54 -13.33 3.51
CA THR A 374 7.48 -13.92 2.17
C THR A 374 8.86 -14.23 1.62
N HIS A 375 9.81 -13.31 1.73
CA HIS A 375 11.20 -13.56 1.29
C HIS A 375 11.87 -14.67 2.09
N ARG A 376 11.59 -14.79 3.39
CA ARG A 376 12.20 -15.77 4.29
C ARG A 376 11.72 -17.19 4.04
N GLU A 377 10.43 -17.36 3.76
CA GLU A 377 9.80 -18.69 3.81
C GLU A 377 9.32 -19.21 2.45
N LEU A 378 9.17 -18.36 1.44
CA LEU A 378 8.80 -18.79 0.10
C LEU A 378 9.99 -18.63 -0.85
N SER A 379 10.37 -19.71 -1.53
CA SER A 379 11.43 -19.65 -2.53
C SER A 379 11.05 -18.68 -3.67
N PRO A 380 12.03 -18.03 -4.33
CA PRO A 380 11.75 -17.26 -5.55
C PRO A 380 11.02 -18.06 -6.64
N SER A 381 11.17 -19.39 -6.65
CA SER A 381 10.45 -20.31 -7.56
C SER A 381 9.03 -20.65 -7.10
N HIS A 382 8.64 -20.31 -5.87
CA HIS A 382 7.32 -20.64 -5.34
C HIS A 382 6.23 -19.84 -6.06
N PRO A 383 5.13 -20.47 -6.55
CA PRO A 383 4.07 -19.74 -7.25
C PRO A 383 3.46 -18.58 -6.44
N MET A 384 3.29 -18.74 -5.13
CA MET A 384 2.80 -17.66 -4.25
C MET A 384 3.83 -16.53 -4.05
N PHE A 385 5.13 -16.82 -4.08
CA PHE A 385 6.16 -15.76 -4.11
C PHE A 385 6.04 -14.95 -5.40
N ARG A 386 5.92 -15.63 -6.55
CA ARG A 386 5.77 -15.00 -7.87
C ARG A 386 4.49 -14.15 -7.98
N LEU A 387 3.42 -14.56 -7.31
CA LEU A 387 2.17 -13.81 -7.22
C LEU A 387 2.32 -12.54 -6.38
N LEU A 388 3.00 -12.62 -5.22
CA LEU A 388 3.11 -11.52 -4.27
C LEU A 388 4.24 -10.52 -4.60
N ALA A 389 5.35 -10.98 -5.18
CA ALA A 389 6.55 -10.17 -5.40
C ALA A 389 6.31 -8.82 -6.10
N PRO A 390 5.46 -8.71 -7.15
CA PRO A 390 5.15 -7.42 -7.78
C PRO A 390 4.57 -6.39 -6.80
N HIS A 391 3.91 -6.86 -5.74
CA HIS A 391 3.24 -6.02 -4.76
C HIS A 391 4.17 -5.55 -3.63
N PHE A 392 5.40 -6.07 -3.53
CA PHE A 392 6.36 -5.62 -2.50
C PHE A 392 7.39 -4.63 -3.03
N LEU A 393 7.35 -4.30 -4.32
CA LEU A 393 8.32 -3.40 -4.94
C LEU A 393 8.40 -2.09 -4.15
N TYR A 394 9.58 -1.82 -3.59
CA TYR A 394 9.92 -0.59 -2.86
C TYR A 394 9.25 -0.35 -1.49
N VAL A 395 8.49 -1.30 -0.93
CA VAL A 395 7.92 -1.10 0.42
C VAL A 395 8.99 -1.00 1.52
N MET A 396 10.05 -1.81 1.45
CA MET A 396 11.14 -1.76 2.44
C MET A 396 11.97 -0.47 2.36
N PRO A 397 12.45 -0.01 1.18
CA PRO A 397 13.24 1.22 1.12
C PRO A 397 12.42 2.48 1.43
N ILE A 398 11.13 2.54 1.09
CA ILE A 398 10.30 3.70 1.45
C ILE A 398 10.08 3.77 2.97
N ASN A 399 9.83 2.63 3.63
CA ASN A 399 9.69 2.57 5.08
C ASN A 399 10.99 2.88 5.81
N ASP A 400 12.12 2.34 5.34
CA ASP A 400 13.44 2.66 5.90
C ASP A 400 13.76 4.16 5.76
N GLY A 401 13.42 4.76 4.61
CA GLY A 401 13.50 6.20 4.40
C GLY A 401 12.62 6.97 5.37
N ALA A 402 11.36 6.58 5.54
CA ALA A 402 10.41 7.21 6.45
C ALA A 402 10.90 7.16 7.91
N ILE A 403 11.45 6.04 8.38
CA ILE A 403 12.03 5.93 9.73
C ILE A 403 13.18 6.92 9.94
N ARG A 404 14.00 7.15 8.91
CA ARG A 404 15.16 8.05 8.99
C ARG A 404 14.80 9.54 8.84
N SER A 405 13.83 9.88 8.02
CA SER A 405 13.56 11.28 7.62
C SER A 405 12.17 11.81 7.99
N LEU A 406 11.15 10.95 8.06
CA LEU A 406 9.77 11.33 8.31
C LEU A 406 9.45 11.26 9.81
N VAL A 407 9.65 10.09 10.42
CA VAL A 407 9.31 9.79 11.83
C VAL A 407 10.53 9.76 12.75
N SER A 408 11.64 10.41 12.37
CA SER A 408 12.81 10.61 13.24
C SER A 408 12.61 11.79 14.20
N THR A 409 13.54 11.99 15.15
CA THR A 409 13.43 13.04 16.20
C THR A 409 13.41 14.47 15.67
N ASP A 410 13.92 14.68 14.45
CA ASP A 410 13.98 15.97 13.77
C ASP A 410 13.27 15.93 12.40
N GLY A 411 12.48 14.86 12.20
CA GLY A 411 11.79 14.54 10.96
C GLY A 411 10.58 15.43 10.69
N TRP A 412 9.89 15.15 9.59
CA TRP A 412 8.73 15.93 9.18
C TRP A 412 7.55 15.83 10.14
N ILE A 413 7.26 14.67 10.72
CA ILE A 413 6.14 14.53 11.67
C ILE A 413 6.29 15.45 12.88
N GLU A 414 7.52 15.66 13.34
CA GLU A 414 7.82 16.60 14.44
C GLU A 414 7.55 18.07 14.08
N LYS A 415 7.52 18.39 12.79
CA LYS A 415 7.29 19.73 12.25
C LYS A 415 5.85 19.93 11.79
N THR A 416 5.18 18.90 11.31
CA THR A 416 3.90 19.03 10.58
C THR A 416 2.71 18.37 11.27
N MET A 417 2.89 17.73 12.42
CA MET A 417 1.80 17.17 13.23
C MET A 417 1.96 17.49 14.71
N SER A 418 0.87 17.94 15.38
CA SER A 418 0.93 18.26 16.81
C SER A 418 1.24 17.04 17.70
N ILE A 419 0.87 15.84 17.26
CA ILE A 419 1.09 14.59 18.01
C ILE A 419 2.57 14.15 18.04
N GLY A 420 3.41 14.72 17.17
CA GLY A 420 4.80 14.29 16.98
C GLY A 420 4.95 12.78 16.73
N ARG A 421 6.20 12.30 16.68
CA ARG A 421 6.46 10.88 16.45
C ARG A 421 5.99 9.99 17.60
N VAL A 422 6.02 10.51 18.83
CA VAL A 422 5.67 9.74 20.05
C VAL A 422 4.18 9.41 20.07
N GLY A 423 3.32 10.41 19.83
CA GLY A 423 1.87 10.18 19.75
C GLY A 423 1.53 9.23 18.59
N MET A 424 2.18 9.43 17.43
CA MET A 424 2.02 8.54 16.28
C MET A 424 2.37 7.08 16.62
N PHE A 425 3.53 6.83 17.24
CA PHE A 425 3.94 5.48 17.61
C PHE A 425 3.04 4.85 18.68
N ASN A 426 2.56 5.63 19.64
CA ASN A 426 1.61 5.16 20.64
C ASN A 426 0.27 4.76 20.01
N ILE A 427 -0.24 5.53 19.05
CA ILE A 427 -1.45 5.16 18.29
C ILE A 427 -1.23 3.87 17.51
N ILE A 428 -0.12 3.76 16.77
CA ILE A 428 0.23 2.54 16.02
C ILE A 428 0.23 1.33 16.95
N ARG A 429 0.91 1.44 18.10
CA ARG A 429 0.99 0.36 19.08
C ARG A 429 -0.38 -0.09 19.58
N LEU A 430 -1.26 0.85 19.93
CA LEU A 430 -2.60 0.52 20.40
C LEU A 430 -3.43 -0.17 19.32
N LYS A 431 -3.42 0.37 18.09
CA LYS A 431 -4.23 -0.18 17.01
C LYS A 431 -3.70 -1.50 16.45
N TRP A 432 -2.38 -1.68 16.39
CA TRP A 432 -1.78 -2.97 16.05
C TRP A 432 -2.09 -4.06 17.08
N ALA A 433 -2.17 -3.70 18.35
CA ALA A 433 -2.59 -4.63 19.40
C ALA A 433 -4.04 -5.12 19.25
N GLU A 434 -4.87 -4.46 18.43
CA GLU A 434 -6.25 -4.87 18.15
C GLU A 434 -6.44 -5.46 16.76
N TRP A 435 -5.58 -5.08 15.79
CA TRP A 435 -5.77 -5.39 14.38
C TRP A 435 -5.88 -6.90 14.12
N ASN A 436 -6.90 -7.28 13.33
CA ASN A 436 -7.20 -8.65 12.97
C ASN A 436 -7.42 -8.79 11.45
N LEU A 437 -6.76 -9.76 10.82
CA LEU A 437 -6.83 -9.97 9.36
C LEU A 437 -8.26 -10.22 8.86
N GLN A 438 -9.07 -10.96 9.63
CA GLN A 438 -10.41 -11.39 9.23
C GLN A 438 -11.47 -10.31 9.41
N GLU A 439 -11.20 -9.34 10.27
CA GLU A 439 -12.18 -8.31 10.61
C GLU A 439 -11.79 -6.92 10.10
N ASP A 440 -10.50 -6.58 10.19
CA ASP A 440 -9.96 -5.29 9.76
C ASP A 440 -9.36 -5.36 8.35
N GLY A 441 -8.64 -6.45 8.05
CA GLY A 441 -8.01 -6.65 6.74
C GLY A 441 -8.98 -7.08 5.63
N ASN A 442 -9.93 -7.97 5.93
CA ASN A 442 -10.93 -8.42 4.95
C ASN A 442 -11.96 -7.31 4.70
N PHE A 443 -11.88 -6.70 3.51
CA PHE A 443 -12.68 -5.54 3.14
C PHE A 443 -14.19 -5.79 3.23
N VAL A 444 -14.66 -6.93 2.73
CA VAL A 444 -16.10 -7.26 2.71
C VAL A 444 -16.63 -7.53 4.11
N LYS A 445 -15.88 -8.32 4.90
CA LYS A 445 -16.24 -8.62 6.30
C LYS A 445 -16.23 -7.34 7.14
N ASN A 446 -15.25 -6.46 6.93
CA ASN A 446 -15.13 -5.18 7.61
C ASN A 446 -16.35 -4.27 7.35
N LEU A 447 -16.75 -4.10 6.09
CA LEU A 447 -17.93 -3.30 5.70
C LEU A 447 -19.20 -3.81 6.38
N LYS A 448 -19.40 -5.14 6.40
CA LYS A 448 -20.55 -5.78 7.03
C LYS A 448 -20.54 -5.62 8.55
N ARG A 449 -19.38 -5.81 9.19
CA ARG A 449 -19.20 -5.63 10.65
C ARG A 449 -19.55 -4.20 11.07
N ARG A 450 -19.11 -3.19 10.30
CA ARG A 450 -19.44 -1.78 10.52
C ARG A 450 -20.88 -1.41 10.16
N GLY A 451 -21.65 -2.30 9.51
CA GLY A 451 -23.03 -2.03 9.09
C GLY A 451 -23.15 -1.01 7.96
N VAL A 452 -22.12 -0.89 7.12
CA VAL A 452 -22.03 0.10 6.03
C VAL A 452 -22.10 -0.56 4.64
N ASP A 453 -22.37 -1.86 4.56
CA ASP A 453 -22.49 -2.64 3.34
C ASP A 453 -23.81 -2.39 2.57
N ASP A 454 -24.82 -1.83 3.22
CA ASP A 454 -26.09 -1.46 2.59
C ASP A 454 -25.96 -0.18 1.76
N VAL A 455 -25.93 -0.35 0.44
CA VAL A 455 -25.80 0.75 -0.54
C VAL A 455 -27.00 1.71 -0.55
N SER A 456 -28.16 1.25 -0.11
CA SER A 456 -29.39 2.05 -0.08
C SER A 456 -29.48 2.90 1.19
N ALA A 457 -29.04 2.35 2.32
CA ALA A 457 -29.01 3.05 3.60
C ALA A 457 -27.88 4.09 3.69
N LEU A 458 -26.69 3.75 3.16
CA LEU A 458 -25.54 4.67 3.07
C LEU A 458 -25.17 4.91 1.59
N PRO A 459 -25.88 5.81 0.89
CA PRO A 459 -25.53 6.22 -0.46
C PRO A 459 -24.25 7.06 -0.46
N ASN A 460 -23.72 7.35 -1.65
CA ASN A 460 -22.53 8.19 -1.86
C ASN A 460 -21.23 7.69 -1.20
N TYR A 461 -21.18 6.44 -0.75
CA TYR A 461 -19.98 5.82 -0.18
C TYR A 461 -19.07 5.24 -1.28
N HIS A 462 -18.40 6.13 -2.01
CA HIS A 462 -17.66 5.76 -3.23
C HIS A 462 -16.47 4.82 -2.95
N TYR A 463 -15.80 4.98 -1.79
CA TYR A 463 -14.76 4.07 -1.32
C TYR A 463 -15.26 2.61 -1.24
N ARG A 464 -16.44 2.38 -0.66
CA ARG A 464 -17.08 1.05 -0.62
C ARG A 464 -17.40 0.56 -2.04
N ASP A 465 -18.09 1.39 -2.81
CA ASP A 465 -18.69 0.96 -4.07
C ASP A 465 -17.63 0.63 -5.14
N ASP A 466 -16.52 1.37 -5.16
CA ASP A 466 -15.41 1.15 -6.09
C ASP A 466 -14.43 0.12 -5.52
N GLY A 467 -14.16 0.17 -4.20
CA GLY A 467 -13.31 -0.82 -3.52
C GLY A 467 -13.84 -2.24 -3.63
N LEU A 468 -15.17 -2.45 -3.62
CA LEU A 468 -15.76 -3.78 -3.81
C LEU A 468 -15.52 -4.35 -5.22
N LEU A 469 -15.41 -3.49 -6.23
CA LEU A 469 -15.08 -3.91 -7.59
C LEU A 469 -13.62 -4.35 -7.67
N ILE A 470 -12.71 -3.56 -7.10
CA ILE A 470 -11.27 -3.88 -7.05
C ILE A 470 -11.01 -5.14 -6.22
N TRP A 471 -11.65 -5.26 -5.05
CA TRP A 471 -11.56 -6.44 -4.19
C TRP A 471 -11.90 -7.71 -4.97
N ARG A 472 -13.03 -7.71 -5.70
CA ARG A 472 -13.47 -8.87 -6.49
C ARG A 472 -12.49 -9.22 -7.60
N ALA A 473 -11.95 -8.22 -8.30
CA ALA A 473 -10.96 -8.46 -9.35
C ALA A 473 -9.69 -9.11 -8.78
N ILE A 474 -9.19 -8.62 -7.64
CA ILE A 474 -8.03 -9.21 -6.95
C ILE A 474 -8.36 -10.62 -6.44
N GLU A 475 -9.52 -10.82 -5.82
CA GLU A 475 -9.95 -12.12 -5.33
C GLU A 475 -10.04 -13.14 -6.46
N ASN A 476 -10.63 -12.77 -7.59
CA ASN A 476 -10.72 -13.63 -8.79
C ASN A 476 -9.33 -13.99 -9.32
N TYR A 477 -8.44 -13.01 -9.41
CA TYR A 477 -7.05 -13.22 -9.83
C TYR A 477 -6.32 -14.22 -8.93
N VAL A 478 -6.33 -13.98 -7.61
CA VAL A 478 -5.71 -14.85 -6.61
C VAL A 478 -6.33 -16.24 -6.67
N ARG A 479 -7.67 -16.34 -6.69
CA ARG A 479 -8.42 -17.58 -6.77
C ARG A 479 -8.05 -18.40 -7.99
N LYS A 480 -7.93 -17.77 -9.15
CA LYS A 480 -7.51 -18.44 -10.39
C LYS A 480 -6.11 -19.04 -10.24
N VAL A 481 -5.16 -18.27 -9.70
CA VAL A 481 -3.79 -18.73 -9.49
C VAL A 481 -3.76 -19.88 -8.46
N VAL A 482 -4.33 -19.69 -7.27
CA VAL A 482 -4.33 -20.68 -6.18
C VAL A 482 -4.98 -21.98 -6.63
N ASN A 483 -6.15 -21.94 -7.27
CA ASN A 483 -6.84 -23.16 -7.73
C ASN A 483 -6.13 -23.86 -8.90
N THR A 484 -5.32 -23.13 -9.67
CA THR A 484 -4.48 -23.74 -10.72
C THR A 484 -3.25 -24.44 -10.12
N VAL A 485 -2.64 -23.85 -9.08
CA VAL A 485 -1.49 -24.41 -8.37
C VAL A 485 -1.89 -25.62 -7.54
N TYR A 486 -2.92 -25.44 -6.71
CA TYR A 486 -3.45 -26.40 -5.74
C TYR A 486 -4.75 -27.02 -6.28
N ASP A 487 -4.66 -27.60 -7.48
CA ASP A 487 -5.74 -28.36 -8.15
C ASP A 487 -6.18 -29.62 -7.40
N GLN A 488 -5.38 -30.05 -6.41
CA GLN A 488 -5.62 -31.19 -5.54
C GLN A 488 -5.31 -30.80 -4.09
N PRO A 489 -6.18 -31.12 -3.11
CA PRO A 489 -5.97 -30.75 -1.70
C PRO A 489 -4.62 -31.20 -1.12
N GLN A 490 -4.11 -32.34 -1.61
CA GLN A 490 -2.84 -32.90 -1.18
C GLN A 490 -1.66 -31.96 -1.47
N LYS A 491 -1.71 -31.19 -2.57
CA LYS A 491 -0.64 -30.24 -2.90
C LYS A 491 -0.52 -29.14 -1.86
N LEU A 492 -1.64 -28.59 -1.37
CA LEU A 492 -1.62 -27.57 -0.32
C LEU A 492 -1.17 -28.17 1.00
N SER A 493 -1.69 -29.34 1.36
CA SER A 493 -1.33 -29.99 2.63
C SER A 493 0.12 -30.47 2.72
N ALA A 494 0.78 -30.68 1.58
CA ALA A 494 2.18 -31.11 1.49
C ALA A 494 3.15 -29.93 1.27
N ASP A 495 2.64 -28.71 1.16
CA ASP A 495 3.44 -27.51 0.91
C ASP A 495 4.04 -26.99 2.23
N THR A 496 5.28 -27.40 2.49
CA THR A 496 6.00 -27.03 3.71
C THR A 496 6.38 -25.56 3.77
N GLU A 497 6.52 -24.89 2.62
CA GLU A 497 6.90 -23.47 2.55
C GLU A 497 5.72 -22.58 2.89
N ILE A 498 4.52 -22.88 2.38
CA ILE A 498 3.31 -22.14 2.74
C ILE A 498 2.96 -22.31 4.22
N GLU A 499 3.17 -23.50 4.79
CA GLU A 499 3.03 -23.73 6.22
C GLU A 499 4.02 -22.87 7.02
N ALA A 500 5.31 -22.89 6.65
CA ALA A 500 6.34 -22.09 7.29
C ALA A 500 6.08 -20.58 7.17
N TRP A 501 5.62 -20.12 6.00
CA TRP A 501 5.23 -18.73 5.77
C TRP A 501 4.07 -18.32 6.68
N ARG A 502 3.04 -19.16 6.83
CA ARG A 502 1.94 -18.92 7.78
C ARG A 502 2.45 -18.80 9.20
N GLU A 503 3.32 -19.73 9.62
CA GLU A 503 3.88 -19.71 10.97
C GLU A 503 4.70 -18.43 11.20
N ALA A 504 5.52 -18.01 10.24
CA ALA A 504 6.28 -16.77 10.33
C ALA A 504 5.38 -15.53 10.43
N LEU A 505 4.28 -15.47 9.67
CA LEU A 505 3.31 -14.39 9.78
C LEU A 505 2.71 -14.30 11.20
N ILE A 506 2.34 -15.44 11.80
CA ILE A 506 1.72 -15.47 13.13
C ILE A 506 2.76 -15.22 14.23
N LYS A 507 3.88 -15.95 14.22
CA LYS A 507 4.85 -15.99 15.33
C LYS A 507 5.88 -14.86 15.23
N ASP A 508 6.42 -14.62 14.04
CA ASP A 508 7.51 -13.66 13.86
C ASP A 508 6.97 -12.25 13.61
N ALA A 509 5.93 -12.12 12.79
CA ALA A 509 5.30 -10.86 12.44
C ALA A 509 4.05 -10.51 13.28
N GLU A 510 3.65 -11.39 14.20
CA GLU A 510 2.60 -11.14 15.23
C GLU A 510 1.19 -10.88 14.66
N PHE A 511 0.87 -11.43 13.49
CA PHE A 511 -0.46 -11.29 12.88
C PHE A 511 -1.54 -12.06 13.64
N LYS A 512 -2.72 -11.45 13.78
CA LYS A 512 -3.95 -12.07 14.30
C LYS A 512 -4.95 -12.36 13.19
N GLY A 513 -5.79 -13.36 13.40
CA GLY A 513 -6.86 -13.73 12.45
C GLY A 513 -6.41 -14.61 11.28
N ILE A 514 -5.12 -14.97 11.20
CA ILE A 514 -4.69 -16.04 10.28
C ILE A 514 -5.12 -17.38 10.88
N VAL A 515 -5.74 -18.23 10.06
CA VAL A 515 -6.21 -19.56 10.49
C VAL A 515 -5.05 -20.43 11.00
N ASP A 516 -5.32 -21.32 11.95
CA ASP A 516 -4.32 -22.24 12.49
C ASP A 516 -3.78 -23.22 11.45
N LYS A 517 -4.53 -23.45 10.36
CA LYS A 517 -4.10 -24.25 9.21
C LYS A 517 -4.83 -23.84 7.94
N PHE A 518 -4.10 -23.70 6.83
CA PHE A 518 -4.70 -23.63 5.50
C PHE A 518 -5.24 -25.01 5.11
N SER A 519 -6.51 -25.26 5.39
CA SER A 519 -7.18 -26.55 5.17
C SER A 519 -7.83 -26.62 3.80
N THR A 520 -8.19 -25.46 3.24
CA THR A 520 -8.78 -25.31 1.92
C THR A 520 -8.06 -24.20 1.15
N ASN A 521 -8.20 -24.21 -0.18
CA ASN A 521 -7.67 -23.12 -1.01
C ASN A 521 -8.30 -21.76 -0.62
N GLU A 522 -9.55 -21.74 -0.14
CA GLU A 522 -10.23 -20.50 0.29
C GLU A 522 -9.48 -19.80 1.43
N ASP A 523 -8.93 -20.58 2.37
CA ASP A 523 -8.18 -20.02 3.50
C ASP A 523 -6.95 -19.24 3.01
N LEU A 524 -6.24 -19.77 2.00
CA LEU A 524 -5.08 -19.13 1.40
C LEU A 524 -5.48 -17.96 0.48
N ILE A 525 -6.54 -18.12 -0.31
CA ILE A 525 -7.08 -17.09 -1.21
C ILE A 525 -7.43 -15.83 -0.41
N GLU A 526 -8.09 -16.00 0.74
CA GLU A 526 -8.48 -14.88 1.58
C GLU A 526 -7.27 -14.07 2.08
N VAL A 527 -6.26 -14.75 2.64
CA VAL A 527 -5.05 -14.08 3.18
C VAL A 527 -4.30 -13.33 2.07
N LEU A 528 -4.10 -13.97 0.92
CA LEU A 528 -3.41 -13.35 -0.22
C LEU A 528 -4.19 -12.16 -0.81
N THR A 529 -5.52 -12.28 -0.89
CA THR A 529 -6.40 -11.20 -1.35
C THR A 529 -6.32 -9.99 -0.42
N VAL A 530 -6.36 -10.22 0.90
CA VAL A 530 -6.20 -9.15 1.89
C VAL A 530 -4.88 -8.41 1.69
N PHE A 531 -3.75 -9.12 1.60
CA PHE A 531 -2.46 -8.47 1.47
C PHE A 531 -2.34 -7.68 0.16
N ILE A 532 -2.71 -8.26 -0.99
CA ILE A 532 -2.67 -7.55 -2.28
C ILE A 532 -3.60 -6.32 -2.25
N PHE A 533 -4.79 -6.43 -1.65
CA PHE A 533 -5.73 -5.31 -1.53
C PHE A 533 -5.22 -4.20 -0.61
N ILE A 534 -4.57 -4.54 0.52
CA ILE A 534 -3.98 -3.55 1.44
C ILE A 534 -2.84 -2.80 0.75
N THR A 535 -1.93 -3.54 0.11
CA THR A 535 -0.76 -2.96 -0.56
C THR A 535 -1.12 -2.04 -1.72
N SER A 536 -2.25 -2.30 -2.39
CA SER A 536 -2.70 -1.53 -3.55
C SER A 536 -3.85 -0.57 -3.20
N ALA A 537 -5.08 -1.07 -3.19
CA ALA A 537 -6.30 -0.28 -3.08
C ALA A 537 -6.43 0.48 -1.75
N VAL A 538 -6.14 -0.17 -0.61
CA VAL A 538 -6.24 0.51 0.69
C VAL A 538 -5.23 1.64 0.77
N HIS A 539 -3.94 1.35 0.54
CA HIS A 539 -2.91 2.38 0.51
C HIS A 539 -3.27 3.54 -0.43
N ALA A 540 -3.69 3.26 -1.67
CA ALA A 540 -4.08 4.28 -2.63
C ALA A 540 -5.22 5.18 -2.12
N SER A 541 -6.26 4.59 -1.51
CA SER A 541 -7.41 5.32 -0.98
C SER A 541 -7.10 6.20 0.24
N LEU A 542 -6.06 5.85 1.01
CA LEU A 542 -5.64 6.57 2.20
C LEU A 542 -4.57 7.62 1.90
N ASN A 543 -3.73 7.37 0.88
CA ASN A 543 -2.54 8.16 0.60
C ASN A 543 -2.80 9.28 -0.42
N PHE A 544 -3.35 8.98 -1.60
CA PHE A 544 -3.34 9.93 -2.73
C PHE A 544 -4.31 11.10 -2.63
N GLY A 545 -5.27 11.02 -1.69
CA GLY A 545 -6.16 12.11 -1.35
C GLY A 545 -5.57 13.12 -0.36
N GLN A 546 -4.41 12.83 0.26
CA GLN A 546 -3.81 13.67 1.31
C GLN A 546 -3.64 15.12 0.86
N TYR A 547 -3.01 15.36 -0.28
CA TYR A 547 -2.87 16.73 -0.79
C TYR A 547 -4.22 17.40 -1.05
N ASP A 548 -5.15 16.65 -1.65
CA ASP A 548 -6.44 17.17 -2.06
C ASP A 548 -7.33 17.52 -0.86
N ILE A 549 -7.23 16.80 0.27
CA ILE A 549 -8.04 16.99 1.47
C ILE A 549 -7.32 17.81 2.56
N TYR A 550 -6.05 17.52 2.85
CA TYR A 550 -5.27 18.09 3.96
C TYR A 550 -4.46 19.29 3.52
N GLY A 551 -4.23 19.44 2.21
CA GLY A 551 -3.46 20.54 1.64
C GLY A 551 -4.06 21.91 1.96
N PHE A 552 -5.31 22.00 2.40
CA PHE A 552 -5.85 23.20 3.02
C PHE A 552 -6.09 22.97 4.52
N PRO A 553 -5.19 23.44 5.42
CA PRO A 553 -5.25 23.14 6.84
C PRO A 553 -6.60 23.41 7.53
N PRO A 554 -7.37 24.47 7.21
CA PRO A 554 -8.70 24.65 7.79
C PRO A 554 -9.69 23.52 7.49
N ASN A 555 -9.54 22.83 6.35
CA ASN A 555 -10.43 21.73 5.99
C ASN A 555 -10.14 20.46 6.81
N TYR A 556 -8.86 20.16 7.06
CA TYR A 556 -8.45 18.91 7.68
C TYR A 556 -7.09 19.09 8.41
N PRO A 557 -7.10 19.67 9.62
CA PRO A 557 -5.89 20.14 10.28
C PRO A 557 -5.06 19.00 10.90
N THR A 558 -3.76 18.95 10.59
CA THR A 558 -2.78 18.06 11.27
C THR A 558 -2.14 18.72 12.49
N VAL A 559 -2.31 20.03 12.63
CA VAL A 559 -1.79 20.84 13.73
C VAL A 559 -2.91 21.69 14.29
N MET A 560 -3.04 21.66 15.62
CA MET A 560 -3.83 22.61 16.40
C MET A 560 -2.91 23.26 17.45
N ASN A 561 -2.80 24.59 17.41
CA ASN A 561 -1.90 25.40 18.26
C ASN A 561 -2.51 25.77 19.62
N HIS A 562 -3.84 25.86 19.71
CA HIS A 562 -4.47 25.95 21.02
C HIS A 562 -4.29 24.62 21.75
N THR A 563 -3.92 24.67 23.03
CA THR A 563 -3.74 23.45 23.85
C THR A 563 -5.07 22.83 24.29
N LYS A 564 -6.20 23.50 24.02
CA LYS A 564 -7.54 23.04 24.39
C LYS A 564 -8.58 23.35 23.30
N TRP A 565 -9.47 22.39 23.13
CA TRP A 565 -10.72 22.52 22.39
C TRP A 565 -11.70 23.50 23.06
N PRO A 566 -12.76 23.95 22.36
CA PRO A 566 -13.86 24.69 22.97
C PRO A 566 -14.50 23.86 24.08
N THR A 567 -14.63 24.43 25.28
CA THR A 567 -15.23 23.80 26.46
C THR A 567 -16.65 24.29 26.76
N THR A 568 -17.12 25.28 26.01
CA THR A 568 -18.47 25.87 26.12
C THR A 568 -19.04 26.10 24.73
N LYS A 569 -20.34 26.44 24.66
CA LYS A 569 -21.03 26.82 23.40
C LYS A 569 -21.00 28.32 23.10
N GLU A 570 -20.20 29.09 23.85
CA GLU A 570 -20.10 30.53 23.64
C GLU A 570 -19.62 30.84 22.20
N PRO A 571 -20.08 31.96 21.59
CA PRO A 571 -19.65 32.33 20.25
C PRO A 571 -18.15 32.56 20.17
N LEU A 572 -17.49 31.85 19.25
CA LEU A 572 -16.11 32.10 18.82
C LEU A 572 -16.10 33.02 17.58
N ASP A 573 -14.92 33.49 17.18
CA ASP A 573 -14.69 34.33 16.01
C ASP A 573 -13.61 33.74 15.08
N GLU A 574 -13.36 34.42 13.95
CA GLU A 574 -12.35 33.98 12.98
C GLU A 574 -10.93 34.04 13.56
N ASP A 575 -10.65 34.98 14.46
CA ASP A 575 -9.34 35.14 15.10
C ASP A 575 -8.98 33.90 15.94
N TYR A 576 -9.95 33.35 16.69
CA TYR A 576 -9.77 32.06 17.36
C TYR A 576 -9.39 30.94 16.38
N ILE A 577 -10.07 30.85 15.23
CA ILE A 577 -9.79 29.80 14.24
C ILE A 577 -8.39 29.97 13.64
N VAL A 578 -8.03 31.17 13.20
CA VAL A 578 -6.71 31.44 12.59
C VAL A 578 -5.59 31.14 13.59
N LYS A 579 -5.75 31.53 14.86
CA LYS A 579 -4.78 31.23 15.93
C LYS A 579 -4.74 29.75 16.32
N SER A 580 -5.80 28.99 16.05
CA SER A 580 -5.82 27.53 16.23
C SER A 580 -5.00 26.79 15.19
N LEU A 581 -4.87 27.34 13.99
CA LEU A 581 -4.24 26.68 12.85
C LEU A 581 -2.72 26.94 12.79
N PRO A 582 -1.96 26.14 12.02
CA PRO A 582 -0.52 26.33 11.89
C PRO A 582 -0.16 27.73 11.32
N PRO A 583 0.92 28.37 11.81
CA PRO A 583 1.45 29.59 11.20
C PRO A 583 1.92 29.31 9.77
N LYS A 584 2.09 30.38 8.97
CA LYS A 584 2.37 30.28 7.53
C LYS A 584 3.49 29.31 7.18
N ARG A 585 4.65 29.42 7.84
CA ARG A 585 5.79 28.54 7.58
C ARG A 585 5.41 27.06 7.72
N GLN A 586 4.76 26.72 8.83
CA GLN A 586 4.36 25.34 9.14
C GLN A 586 3.24 24.85 8.21
N ALA A 587 2.29 25.72 7.86
CA ALA A 587 1.25 25.41 6.88
C ALA A 587 1.84 25.12 5.49
N LEU A 588 2.85 25.89 5.06
CA LEU A 588 3.56 25.66 3.81
C LEU A 588 4.37 24.36 3.84
N ASP A 589 5.00 24.03 4.97
CA ASP A 589 5.69 22.76 5.19
C ASP A 589 4.72 21.56 5.14
N ILE A 590 3.50 21.70 5.69
CA ILE A 590 2.41 20.72 5.57
C ILE A 590 1.99 20.54 4.09
N ILE A 591 1.73 21.63 3.37
CA ILE A 591 1.38 21.59 1.94
C ILE A 591 2.46 20.90 1.12
N PHE A 592 3.73 21.22 1.40
CA PHE A 592 4.90 20.63 0.76
C PHE A 592 4.93 19.11 0.95
N ILE A 593 4.89 18.63 2.20
CA ILE A 593 5.07 17.20 2.48
C ILE A 593 3.89 16.38 1.93
N LEU A 594 2.66 16.86 2.07
CA LEU A 594 1.47 16.18 1.54
C LEU A 594 1.51 16.08 0.01
N LYS A 595 2.08 17.08 -0.67
CA LYS A 595 2.24 17.03 -2.13
C LYS A 595 3.19 15.92 -2.53
N VAL A 596 4.34 15.83 -1.88
CA VAL A 596 5.35 14.78 -2.13
C VAL A 596 4.77 13.39 -1.84
N LEU A 597 4.09 13.23 -0.70
CA LEU A 597 3.49 11.95 -0.31
C LEU A 597 2.34 11.52 -1.23
N SER A 598 1.69 12.45 -1.94
CA SER A 598 0.57 12.14 -2.85
C SER A 598 1.01 11.78 -4.28
N GLU A 599 2.31 11.71 -4.57
CA GLU A 599 2.80 11.29 -5.89
C GLU A 599 2.65 9.77 -6.09
N ARG A 600 2.62 9.30 -7.34
CA ARG A 600 2.53 7.86 -7.64
C ARG A 600 3.91 7.35 -8.07
N GLY A 601 4.49 6.48 -7.26
CA GLY A 601 5.84 5.97 -7.50
C GLY A 601 5.97 4.87 -8.55
N THR A 602 4.93 4.06 -8.73
CA THR A 602 4.99 2.86 -9.58
C THR A 602 3.80 2.79 -10.53
N ASN A 603 3.89 1.88 -11.51
CA ASN A 603 2.84 1.61 -12.48
C ASN A 603 1.55 1.16 -11.79
N SER A 604 0.43 1.38 -12.48
CA SER A 604 -0.91 1.03 -12.02
C SER A 604 -1.10 -0.48 -11.82
N LEU A 605 -2.10 -0.84 -11.02
CA LEU A 605 -2.40 -2.20 -10.61
C LEU A 605 -2.55 -3.14 -11.83
N GLY A 606 -1.84 -4.26 -11.79
CA GLY A 606 -1.77 -5.23 -12.90
C GLY A 606 -0.75 -4.89 -13.99
N ASP A 607 -0.23 -3.66 -14.04
CA ASP A 607 0.90 -3.28 -14.90
C ASP A 607 2.22 -3.38 -14.11
N TYR A 608 2.78 -4.58 -14.02
CA TYR A 608 3.96 -4.82 -13.21
C TYR A 608 5.24 -4.30 -13.90
N THR A 609 6.00 -3.46 -13.18
CA THR A 609 7.32 -2.98 -13.61
C THR A 609 8.23 -4.14 -14.01
N TRP A 610 8.19 -5.20 -13.21
CA TRP A 610 8.99 -6.41 -13.39
C TRP A 610 8.06 -7.58 -13.66
N ARG A 611 8.36 -8.37 -14.69
CA ARG A 611 7.50 -9.48 -15.06
C ARG A 611 7.85 -10.69 -14.19
N TYR A 612 6.96 -11.05 -13.26
CA TYR A 612 7.05 -12.30 -12.50
C TYR A 612 6.10 -13.39 -13.01
N ALA A 613 5.01 -12.99 -13.66
CA ALA A 613 4.02 -13.89 -14.24
C ALA A 613 4.48 -14.41 -15.61
N TYR A 614 4.95 -15.66 -15.63
CA TYR A 614 5.28 -16.39 -16.85
C TYR A 614 4.51 -17.70 -16.94
N GLY A 615 4.36 -18.18 -18.17
CA GLY A 615 3.89 -19.52 -18.43
C GLY A 615 2.40 -19.71 -18.15
N PRO A 616 1.91 -20.94 -18.29
CA PRO A 616 0.47 -21.24 -18.26
C PRO A 616 -0.19 -21.05 -16.89
N LEU A 617 0.59 -20.89 -15.82
CA LEU A 617 0.08 -20.82 -14.45
C LEU A 617 -0.31 -19.38 -14.06
N LEU A 618 0.54 -18.40 -14.33
CA LEU A 618 0.34 -17.01 -13.89
C LEU A 618 -0.16 -16.08 -15.01
N GLU A 619 0.34 -16.27 -16.23
CA GLU A 619 0.09 -15.34 -17.34
C GLU A 619 -1.40 -15.26 -17.75
N PRO A 620 -2.15 -16.38 -17.86
CA PRO A 620 -3.59 -16.29 -18.16
C PRO A 620 -4.37 -15.57 -17.07
N ALA A 621 -4.07 -15.84 -15.79
CA ALA A 621 -4.74 -15.21 -14.66
C ALA A 621 -4.48 -13.70 -14.62
N LEU A 622 -3.24 -13.26 -14.89
CA LEU A 622 -2.89 -11.84 -14.97
C LEU A 622 -3.59 -11.14 -16.15
N ASN A 623 -3.74 -11.80 -17.29
CA ASN A 623 -4.45 -11.23 -18.43
C ASN A 623 -5.94 -11.07 -18.16
N GLU A 624 -6.57 -12.05 -17.51
CA GLU A 624 -7.96 -11.95 -17.04
C GLU A 624 -8.11 -10.82 -16.02
N PHE A 625 -7.21 -10.72 -15.04
CA PHE A 625 -7.20 -9.64 -14.06
C PHE A 625 -7.12 -8.24 -14.72
N ARG A 626 -6.24 -8.07 -15.71
CA ARG A 626 -6.11 -6.81 -16.46
C ARG A 626 -7.39 -6.45 -17.21
N ALA A 627 -8.07 -7.44 -17.80
CA ALA A 627 -9.35 -7.22 -18.47
C ALA A 627 -10.43 -6.81 -17.46
N GLU A 628 -10.52 -7.48 -16.31
CA GLU A 628 -11.45 -7.11 -15.24
C GLU A 628 -11.17 -5.69 -14.73
N LEU A 629 -9.91 -5.30 -14.51
CA LEU A 629 -9.55 -3.94 -14.12
C LEU A 629 -9.96 -2.89 -15.16
N ALA A 630 -9.88 -3.20 -16.45
CA ALA A 630 -10.35 -2.31 -17.51
C ALA A 630 -11.87 -2.09 -17.44
N ASP A 631 -12.65 -3.14 -17.15
CA ASP A 631 -14.10 -3.04 -16.94
C ASP A 631 -14.44 -2.24 -15.67
N VAL A 632 -13.65 -2.42 -14.59
CA VAL A 632 -13.78 -1.60 -13.38
C VAL A 632 -13.50 -0.13 -13.69
N ALA A 633 -12.44 0.18 -14.44
CA ALA A 633 -12.11 1.55 -14.84
C ALA A 633 -13.26 2.21 -15.62
N ALA A 634 -13.82 1.50 -16.61
CA ALA A 634 -14.98 2.00 -17.37
C ALA A 634 -16.20 2.25 -16.47
N THR A 635 -16.41 1.42 -15.46
CA THR A 635 -17.49 1.59 -14.47
C THR A 635 -17.26 2.82 -13.60
N VAL A 636 -16.03 3.02 -13.10
CA VAL A 636 -15.66 4.19 -12.28
C VAL A 636 -15.77 5.48 -13.10
N ASP A 637 -15.30 5.49 -14.35
CA ASP A 637 -15.47 6.63 -15.27
C ASP A 637 -16.94 7.01 -15.47
N ALA A 638 -17.82 6.02 -15.65
CA ALA A 638 -19.26 6.26 -15.78
C ALA A 638 -19.88 6.82 -14.50
N ARG A 639 -19.42 6.38 -13.32
CA ARG A 639 -19.84 6.90 -12.01
C ARG A 639 -19.33 8.32 -11.79
N ASN A 640 -18.05 8.61 -12.05
CA ASN A 640 -17.43 9.92 -11.84
C ASN A 640 -18.05 11.02 -12.73
N LYS A 641 -18.62 10.67 -13.90
CA LYS A 641 -19.42 11.61 -14.71
C LYS A 641 -20.74 12.05 -14.07
N ARG A 642 -21.24 11.31 -13.08
CA ARG A 642 -22.55 11.53 -12.42
C ARG A 642 -22.41 11.97 -10.96
N ARG A 643 -21.27 11.66 -10.32
CA ARG A 643 -20.97 12.09 -8.96
C ARG A 643 -20.76 13.59 -8.93
N GLU A 644 -21.29 14.25 -7.90
CA GLU A 644 -21.00 15.66 -7.66
C GLU A 644 -19.50 15.89 -7.40
N ARG A 645 -18.88 14.95 -6.69
CA ARG A 645 -17.45 14.90 -6.41
C ARG A 645 -16.89 13.59 -6.97
N PRO A 646 -16.14 13.63 -8.09
CA PRO A 646 -15.44 12.45 -8.59
C PRO A 646 -14.56 11.83 -7.50
N TYR A 647 -14.47 10.50 -7.51
CA TYR A 647 -13.60 9.74 -6.62
C TYR A 647 -12.64 8.93 -7.48
N ASP A 648 -11.43 9.43 -7.65
CA ASP A 648 -10.42 8.85 -8.54
C ASP A 648 -9.42 7.95 -7.79
N TYR A 649 -9.36 8.00 -6.46
CA TYR A 649 -8.33 7.30 -5.67
C TYR A 649 -8.40 5.77 -5.78
N LEU A 650 -9.55 5.21 -6.19
CA LEU A 650 -9.73 3.79 -6.51
C LEU A 650 -10.02 3.52 -8.00
N HIS A 651 -9.77 4.50 -8.87
CA HIS A 651 -9.75 4.22 -10.30
C HIS A 651 -8.50 3.35 -10.59
N PRO A 652 -8.60 2.21 -11.30
CA PRO A 652 -7.47 1.28 -11.51
C PRO A 652 -6.16 1.92 -11.98
N ARG A 653 -6.23 2.94 -12.85
CA ARG A 653 -5.06 3.72 -13.31
C ARG A 653 -4.32 4.50 -12.20
N GLU A 654 -4.99 4.80 -11.10
CA GLU A 654 -4.46 5.58 -9.98
C GLU A 654 -3.96 4.71 -8.82
N ILE A 655 -4.22 3.39 -8.85
CA ILE A 655 -3.84 2.45 -7.81
C ILE A 655 -2.51 1.81 -8.21
N PRO A 656 -1.38 2.01 -7.51
CA PRO A 656 -0.15 1.31 -7.80
C PRO A 656 -0.20 -0.17 -7.37
N ASN A 657 0.77 -0.95 -7.87
CA ASN A 657 0.91 -2.35 -7.44
C ASN A 657 1.42 -2.50 -6.01
N SER A 658 2.23 -1.55 -5.55
CA SER A 658 2.93 -1.60 -4.28
C SER A 658 2.92 -0.26 -3.56
N ILE A 659 3.29 -0.29 -2.28
CA ILE A 659 3.53 0.91 -1.47
C ILE A 659 4.91 1.46 -1.85
N SER A 660 4.94 2.40 -2.81
CA SER A 660 6.17 3.01 -3.33
C SER A 660 6.23 4.54 -3.14
N ILE A 661 5.05 5.14 -2.98
CA ILE A 661 4.66 6.40 -2.37
C ILE A 661 3.22 6.65 -2.81
#